data_AF-A0A9D8VHG2-F1
#
_entry.id   AF-A0A9D8VHG2-F1
#
_cell.length_a   1.000
_cell.length_b   1.000
_cell.length_c   1.000
_cell.angle_alpha   90.00
_cell.angle_beta   90.00
_cell.angle_gamma   90.00
#
_symmetry.space_group_name_H-M   'P 1'
#
loop_
_entity.id
_entity.type
_entity.pdbx_description
1 polymer ?
#
loop_
_entity_poly.entity_id
_entity_poly.type
_entity_poly.pdbx_seq_one_letter_code
_entity_poly.pdbx_strand_id
1 'polypeptide(L)'
;MRSLIVLLLAIVVLPAAAQTPRGVLVTDHPDPTRIEGSARVNVRTGTPVALYHVDYRSDAASALEQATDFLRDRGHELGIRSLEAELRPYAVRETRVGRHVRFQQVLEGVDVYKATVSVTLGGDGQVLFVSSGFEPGLSLEAGASKGAPQSLDQAAMEHVAFQGAPTHVESRPVVFARNGTVRMARQVQMVTAADAWDVLVDAGTGLVFRAEPTAHVTPAQAPMLTSARGAFPRADAPSTSVRRRVDGTGMVFDPDPMTTAGVAYGSSSGHSDNGDADSEELTAARTQVTLRDITDTGSSFLLSGPLAEIVDFDLPFLGLFEQSTPDFDFTRSEPAFEAATVYYHLEHSMRYINEELGIALAPLQYSGGVEADPHGLEGAVNAQYLFTGQLRFGEGGVDMAEDPEVVLHELGHAIHDWITDRGISQGAGLSEGSADYWAASYTRSKSTWSENDPNRDNFGRWGGRPFFNGRRTDYFGRYPFDLTGAIHTDGQIWASSMIDILDEIGRDKADLLFLEGLAMTGSNSNTEDAARAVLKADSVLFGAENAARMVESFVERGFLFRAAAAATGRSGPGPLNVTFFDLSTFGEGSANSWAWDFESDGMVDATSSLASHTYEQPGLYSVTLTASNGTRTETTVLTDYVSVNSGVYVWEGFGNPQGRSGRYIYESMLEAGVPAVYSRTAAIHPSFDGYDAVFLSFGPFDPQNLPTPLDDIPARAIRDYVLGGGKVYVEGAQVFGSNQASNAELLQAFGMNAAGNGNRRPVTSMTGQAGSLAEGLQFVSSRQTANGSIDQYGVGGSGRAVFVEDGYGVVAVQNETSAGGRAVAMSYTMADLQANGGSSRDALLTAVMDYFGIPFVLDTEGGEEFPNALTLDAPYPNPAQGHVAMTLSNPIPGPVLVQVHDMLGRRVWSGSQWLAGGRQNLEVDTEGLPSGSYFVTVKTGERLGRQRFVVVR
;
A
#
# COMPACT_ATOMS: atom_id res chain seq x y z
N MET A 1 3.20 34.97 -76.57
CA MET A 1 2.42 36.22 -76.50
C MET A 1 1.19 36.11 -77.40
N ARG A 2 0.01 35.94 -76.82
CA ARG A 2 -1.27 36.56 -77.22
C ARG A 2 -2.39 35.94 -76.39
N SER A 3 -3.05 36.81 -75.64
CA SER A 3 -4.22 36.58 -74.81
C SER A 3 -5.42 36.11 -75.63
N LEU A 4 -6.27 35.27 -75.04
CA LEU A 4 -7.70 35.27 -75.32
C LEU A 4 -8.47 35.11 -74.01
N ILE A 5 -9.28 36.13 -73.71
CA ILE A 5 -10.23 36.21 -72.61
C ILE A 5 -11.43 35.33 -72.97
N VAL A 6 -11.86 34.45 -72.05
CA VAL A 6 -13.20 33.87 -72.05
C VAL A 6 -13.85 34.14 -70.69
N LEU A 7 -15.08 34.63 -70.81
CA LEU A 7 -15.98 35.21 -69.82
C LEU A 7 -16.38 34.18 -68.74
N LEU A 8 -16.07 34.45 -67.46
CA LEU A 8 -16.68 33.75 -66.33
C LEU A 8 -18.10 34.29 -66.12
N LEU A 9 -19.10 33.44 -66.40
CA LEU A 9 -20.45 33.63 -65.87
C LEU A 9 -20.44 33.11 -64.43
N ALA A 10 -20.35 34.02 -63.46
CA ALA A 10 -20.54 33.71 -62.05
C ALA A 10 -22.02 33.37 -61.83
N ILE A 11 -22.38 32.09 -61.86
CA ILE A 11 -23.55 31.62 -61.12
C ILE A 11 -23.10 31.59 -59.67
N VAL A 12 -23.41 32.66 -58.94
CA VAL A 12 -23.38 32.68 -57.49
C VAL A 12 -24.51 31.77 -57.03
N VAL A 13 -24.24 30.47 -56.93
CA VAL A 13 -24.91 29.67 -55.91
C VAL A 13 -24.25 30.08 -54.61
N LEU A 14 -24.89 31.02 -53.90
CA LEU A 14 -24.58 31.22 -52.49
C LEU A 14 -24.70 29.83 -51.85
N PRO A 15 -23.65 29.27 -51.23
CA PRO A 15 -23.92 28.20 -50.27
C PRO A 15 -24.90 28.82 -49.29
N ALA A 16 -26.05 28.16 -49.09
CA ALA A 16 -26.88 28.50 -47.95
C ALA A 16 -25.93 28.47 -46.76
N ALA A 17 -25.69 29.64 -46.16
CA ALA A 17 -24.99 29.73 -44.90
C ALA A 17 -25.92 29.08 -43.88
N ALA A 18 -25.85 27.75 -43.78
CA ALA A 18 -26.33 27.02 -42.63
C ALA A 18 -25.46 27.52 -41.49
N GLN A 19 -26.03 28.44 -40.71
CA GLN A 19 -25.46 28.88 -39.45
C GLN A 19 -25.16 27.62 -38.65
N THR A 20 -23.88 27.30 -38.46
CA THR A 20 -23.48 26.35 -37.42
C THR A 20 -23.96 26.96 -36.12
N PRO A 21 -24.93 26.37 -35.41
CA PRO A 21 -25.32 26.96 -34.16
C PRO A 21 -24.30 26.43 -33.13
N ARG A 22 -23.15 27.11 -33.06
CA ARG A 22 -22.12 26.84 -32.05
C ARG A 22 -22.67 27.30 -30.70
N GLY A 23 -23.31 26.40 -29.98
CA GLY A 23 -23.36 26.52 -28.52
C GLY A 23 -21.92 26.56 -27.98
N VAL A 24 -21.72 27.21 -26.82
CA VAL A 24 -20.45 27.08 -26.09
C VAL A 24 -20.33 25.61 -25.68
N LEU A 25 -19.32 24.90 -26.20
CA LEU A 25 -19.03 23.53 -25.79
C LEU A 25 -18.65 23.52 -24.31
N VAL A 26 -19.32 22.68 -23.53
CA VAL A 26 -19.01 22.49 -22.11
C VAL A 26 -17.96 21.39 -21.99
N THR A 27 -16.90 21.64 -21.21
CA THR A 27 -15.90 20.61 -20.87
C THR A 27 -16.34 19.82 -19.63
N ASP A 28 -16.14 18.50 -19.66
CA ASP A 28 -16.51 17.56 -18.58
C ASP A 28 -15.42 17.46 -17.51
N HIS A 29 -14.93 18.61 -17.01
CA HIS A 29 -14.00 18.58 -15.88
C HIS A 29 -14.78 18.15 -14.62
N PRO A 30 -14.32 17.11 -13.90
CA PRO A 30 -14.95 16.72 -12.65
C PRO A 30 -14.87 17.86 -11.64
N ASP A 31 -15.89 17.96 -10.79
CA ASP A 31 -15.87 18.90 -9.66
C ASP A 31 -14.61 18.65 -8.80
N PRO A 32 -13.99 19.70 -8.24
CA PRO A 32 -12.91 19.54 -7.28
C PRO A 32 -13.36 18.65 -6.11
N THR A 33 -12.47 17.76 -5.66
CA THR A 33 -12.73 16.89 -4.52
C THR A 33 -11.63 17.02 -3.47
N ARG A 34 -11.96 16.71 -2.22
CA ARG A 34 -11.01 16.62 -1.11
C ARG A 34 -11.23 15.33 -0.33
N ILE A 35 -10.23 14.90 0.43
CA ILE A 35 -10.38 13.75 1.34
C ILE A 35 -10.81 14.25 2.71
N GLU A 36 -11.84 13.60 3.27
CA GLU A 36 -12.34 13.80 4.63
C GLU A 36 -12.47 12.43 5.29
N GLY A 37 -11.54 12.10 6.20
CA GLY A 37 -11.49 10.80 6.85
C GLY A 37 -11.34 9.65 5.84
N SER A 38 -12.29 8.71 5.83
CA SER A 38 -12.33 7.58 4.90
C SER A 38 -13.12 7.85 3.60
N ALA A 39 -13.35 9.12 3.25
CA ALA A 39 -14.16 9.50 2.10
C ALA A 39 -13.47 10.51 1.19
N ARG A 40 -13.77 10.45 -0.11
CA ARG A 40 -13.54 11.53 -1.05
C ARG A 40 -14.82 12.30 -1.26
N VAL A 41 -14.78 13.60 -1.01
CA VAL A 41 -15.95 14.49 -0.94
C VAL A 41 -15.88 15.52 -2.06
N ASN A 42 -16.99 15.71 -2.76
CA ASN A 42 -17.14 16.77 -3.74
C ASN A 42 -17.21 18.13 -3.02
N VAL A 43 -16.30 19.04 -3.35
CA VAL A 43 -16.16 20.35 -2.67
C VAL A 43 -17.39 21.24 -2.89
N ARG A 44 -18.05 21.13 -4.03
CA ARG A 44 -19.23 21.93 -4.37
C ARG A 44 -20.47 21.45 -3.63
N THR A 45 -20.72 20.15 -3.62
CA THR A 45 -21.96 19.58 -3.04
C THR A 45 -21.81 19.21 -1.57
N GLY A 46 -20.58 19.04 -1.08
CA GLY A 46 -20.30 18.51 0.26
C GLY A 46 -20.67 17.04 0.44
N THR A 47 -20.97 16.32 -0.65
CA THR A 47 -21.37 14.90 -0.60
C THR A 47 -20.19 13.99 -0.96
N PRO A 48 -20.07 12.80 -0.34
CA PRO A 48 -19.07 11.81 -0.71
C PRO A 48 -19.29 11.29 -2.14
N VAL A 49 -18.21 11.25 -2.91
CA VAL A 49 -18.11 10.61 -4.22
C VAL A 49 -17.35 9.29 -4.16
N ALA A 50 -16.67 9.01 -3.05
CA ALA A 50 -16.18 7.69 -2.71
C ALA A 50 -16.16 7.48 -1.18
N LEU A 51 -16.45 6.25 -0.74
CA LEU A 51 -16.30 5.81 0.65
C LEU A 51 -15.41 4.57 0.69
N TYR A 52 -14.30 4.63 1.42
CA TYR A 52 -13.26 3.58 1.43
C TYR A 52 -13.36 2.64 2.64
N HIS A 53 -14.03 3.09 3.71
CA HIS A 53 -14.34 2.31 4.90
C HIS A 53 -15.74 2.65 5.36
N VAL A 54 -16.63 1.67 5.31
CA VAL A 54 -18.02 1.81 5.70
C VAL A 54 -18.31 0.78 6.79
N ASP A 55 -18.52 1.25 8.01
CA ASP A 55 -18.99 0.39 9.11
C ASP A 55 -20.49 0.14 8.95
N TYR A 56 -20.84 -0.71 7.99
CA TYR A 56 -22.19 -1.13 7.69
C TYR A 56 -22.20 -2.57 7.19
N ARG A 57 -23.18 -3.34 7.66
CA ARG A 57 -23.44 -4.71 7.24
C ARG A 57 -24.95 -4.92 7.14
N SER A 58 -25.39 -5.57 6.07
CA SER A 58 -26.76 -6.07 5.96
C SER A 58 -26.76 -7.60 5.96
N ASP A 59 -27.73 -8.17 6.67
CA ASP A 59 -27.98 -9.62 6.75
C ASP A 59 -28.99 -10.09 5.67
N ALA A 60 -29.35 -9.22 4.72
CA ALA A 60 -30.28 -9.58 3.65
C ALA A 60 -29.74 -10.73 2.77
N ALA A 61 -30.65 -11.45 2.12
CA ALA A 61 -30.33 -12.71 1.46
C ALA A 61 -29.55 -12.54 0.15
N SER A 62 -29.78 -11.45 -0.59
CA SER A 62 -29.11 -11.17 -1.86
C SER A 62 -28.23 -9.92 -1.80
N ALA A 63 -27.19 -9.86 -2.63
CA ALA A 63 -26.31 -8.69 -2.72
C ALA A 63 -27.08 -7.41 -3.09
N LEU A 64 -28.06 -7.51 -3.99
CA LEU A 64 -28.90 -6.38 -4.38
C LEU A 64 -29.70 -5.85 -3.17
N GLU A 65 -30.28 -6.72 -2.36
CA GLU A 65 -30.99 -6.33 -1.14
C GLU A 65 -30.01 -5.72 -0.11
N GLN A 66 -28.84 -6.32 0.09
CA GLN A 66 -27.82 -5.79 1.01
C GLN A 66 -27.37 -4.37 0.64
N ALA A 67 -27.08 -4.13 -0.64
CA ALA A 67 -26.71 -2.80 -1.14
C ALA A 67 -27.90 -1.82 -1.06
N THR A 68 -29.12 -2.29 -1.31
CA THR A 68 -30.35 -1.49 -1.21
C THR A 68 -30.61 -1.06 0.24
N ASP A 69 -30.40 -1.94 1.22
CA ASP A 69 -30.52 -1.62 2.64
C ASP A 69 -29.51 -0.54 3.05
N PHE A 70 -28.24 -0.70 2.63
CA PHE A 70 -27.21 0.32 2.84
C PHE A 70 -27.64 1.68 2.28
N LEU A 71 -28.13 1.72 1.04
CA LEU A 71 -28.55 2.97 0.41
C LEU A 71 -29.84 3.54 1.03
N ARG A 72 -30.73 2.73 1.62
CA ARG A 72 -31.88 3.25 2.38
C ARG A 72 -31.44 3.89 3.70
N ASP A 73 -30.52 3.24 4.40
CA ASP A 73 -30.09 3.70 5.72
C ASP A 73 -29.13 4.90 5.63
N ARG A 74 -28.20 4.85 4.68
CA ARG A 74 -27.06 5.78 4.56
C ARG A 74 -26.98 6.52 3.24
N GLY A 75 -27.90 6.29 2.29
CA GLY A 75 -27.89 7.00 1.00
C GLY A 75 -28.06 8.52 1.14
N HIS A 76 -28.63 8.99 2.24
CA HIS A 76 -28.71 10.42 2.55
C HIS A 76 -27.33 11.09 2.67
N GLU A 77 -26.28 10.34 3.04
CA GLU A 77 -24.89 10.83 3.06
C GLU A 77 -24.40 11.15 1.65
N LEU A 78 -24.81 10.34 0.66
CA LEU A 78 -24.53 10.55 -0.76
C LEU A 78 -25.47 11.60 -1.41
N GLY A 79 -26.36 12.20 -0.63
CA GLY A 79 -27.37 13.15 -1.11
C GLY A 79 -28.61 12.53 -1.76
N ILE A 80 -28.79 11.21 -1.64
CA ILE A 80 -29.97 10.49 -2.14
C ILE A 80 -31.15 10.79 -1.21
N ARG A 81 -32.27 11.27 -1.77
CA ARG A 81 -33.49 11.64 -1.03
C ARG A 81 -34.57 10.57 -1.11
N SER A 82 -34.67 9.90 -2.26
CA SER A 82 -35.67 8.88 -2.52
C SER A 82 -35.07 7.79 -3.40
N LEU A 83 -34.57 6.72 -2.76
CA LEU A 83 -33.85 5.64 -3.44
C LEU A 83 -34.61 5.10 -4.66
N GLU A 84 -35.87 4.69 -4.47
CA GLU A 84 -36.67 4.07 -5.53
C GLU A 84 -37.06 5.03 -6.66
N ALA A 85 -36.97 6.36 -6.42
CA ALA A 85 -37.27 7.37 -7.43
C ALA A 85 -36.03 7.89 -8.16
N GLU A 86 -34.86 7.83 -7.51
CA GLU A 86 -33.62 8.44 -7.99
C GLU A 86 -32.58 7.41 -8.46
N LEU A 87 -32.68 6.13 -8.09
CA LEU A 87 -31.75 5.08 -8.50
C LEU A 87 -32.46 3.85 -9.08
N ARG A 88 -31.88 3.27 -10.13
CA ARG A 88 -32.27 1.98 -10.72
C ARG A 88 -31.08 1.02 -10.74
N PRO A 89 -31.16 -0.17 -10.11
CA PRO A 89 -30.10 -1.17 -10.24
C PRO A 89 -29.98 -1.63 -11.69
N TYR A 90 -28.75 -1.81 -12.18
CA TYR A 90 -28.52 -2.26 -13.55
C TYR A 90 -27.51 -3.39 -13.68
N ALA A 91 -26.63 -3.60 -12.68
CA ALA A 91 -25.68 -4.70 -12.69
C ALA A 91 -25.37 -5.21 -11.27
N VAL A 92 -25.10 -6.51 -11.18
CA VAL A 92 -24.47 -7.16 -10.03
C VAL A 92 -23.33 -8.02 -10.58
N ARG A 93 -22.11 -7.73 -10.16
CA ARG A 93 -20.91 -8.47 -10.55
C ARG A 93 -20.30 -9.15 -9.35
N GLU A 94 -19.94 -10.42 -9.47
CA GLU A 94 -19.23 -11.15 -8.43
C GLU A 94 -17.77 -11.33 -8.83
N THR A 95 -16.87 -11.09 -7.88
CA THR A 95 -15.43 -11.30 -7.98
C THR A 95 -14.91 -12.00 -6.73
N ARG A 96 -13.59 -12.20 -6.60
CA ARG A 96 -13.01 -12.82 -5.40
C ARG A 96 -13.03 -11.88 -4.20
N VAL A 97 -12.94 -10.56 -4.40
CA VAL A 97 -13.06 -9.56 -3.33
C VAL A 97 -14.49 -9.43 -2.83
N GLY A 98 -15.49 -9.54 -3.72
CA GLY A 98 -16.86 -9.39 -3.29
C GLY A 98 -17.88 -9.28 -4.42
N ARG A 99 -19.00 -8.65 -4.08
CA ARG A 99 -20.14 -8.46 -4.97
C ARG A 99 -20.35 -6.95 -5.19
N HIS A 100 -20.25 -6.50 -6.42
CA HIS A 100 -20.37 -5.10 -6.82
C HIS A 100 -21.77 -4.86 -7.37
N VAL A 101 -22.57 -4.07 -6.67
CA VAL A 101 -23.95 -3.73 -7.06
C VAL A 101 -23.97 -2.31 -7.59
N ARG A 102 -24.43 -2.15 -8.84
CA ARG A 102 -24.39 -0.87 -9.55
C ARG A 102 -25.78 -0.33 -9.84
N PHE A 103 -25.93 0.97 -9.62
CA PHE A 103 -27.15 1.72 -9.77
C PHE A 103 -26.93 2.90 -10.72
N GLN A 104 -27.88 3.11 -11.62
CA GLN A 104 -27.94 4.27 -12.51
C GLN A 104 -28.82 5.32 -11.86
N GLN A 105 -28.34 6.57 -11.75
CA GLN A 105 -29.20 7.68 -11.34
C GLN A 105 -30.23 7.99 -12.42
N VAL A 106 -31.47 8.18 -12.00
CA VAL A 106 -32.60 8.53 -12.88
C VAL A 106 -33.30 9.78 -12.36
N LEU A 107 -33.78 10.62 -13.27
CA LEU A 107 -34.64 11.76 -12.98
C LEU A 107 -35.87 11.69 -13.89
N GLU A 108 -37.06 11.59 -13.29
CA GLU A 108 -38.33 11.41 -14.02
C GLU A 108 -38.29 10.24 -15.04
N GLY A 109 -37.59 9.15 -14.69
CA GLY A 109 -37.43 7.95 -15.50
C GLY A 109 -36.40 8.06 -16.63
N VAL A 110 -35.63 9.14 -16.71
CA VAL A 110 -34.55 9.35 -17.68
C VAL A 110 -33.21 9.24 -16.98
N ASP A 111 -32.25 8.54 -17.58
CA ASP A 111 -30.91 8.36 -17.00
C ASP A 111 -30.17 9.69 -16.90
N VAL A 112 -29.54 9.94 -15.75
CA VAL A 112 -28.62 11.06 -15.56
C VAL A 112 -27.25 10.65 -16.12
N TYR A 113 -26.75 11.44 -17.07
CA TYR A 113 -25.54 11.15 -17.83
C TYR A 113 -24.32 10.96 -16.90
N LYS A 114 -23.65 9.80 -17.02
CA LYS A 114 -22.48 9.36 -16.24
C LYS A 114 -22.65 9.35 -14.70
N ALA A 115 -23.87 9.46 -14.20
CA ALA A 115 -24.15 9.45 -12.76
C ALA A 115 -24.57 8.06 -12.29
N THR A 116 -23.61 7.32 -11.73
CA THR A 116 -23.83 5.97 -11.21
C THR A 116 -23.40 5.86 -9.75
N VAL A 117 -23.92 4.87 -9.04
CA VAL A 117 -23.49 4.50 -7.69
C VAL A 117 -23.11 3.02 -7.71
N SER A 118 -21.91 2.69 -7.27
CA SER A 118 -21.43 1.31 -7.11
C SER A 118 -21.21 1.04 -5.62
N VAL A 119 -21.79 -0.05 -5.12
CA VAL A 119 -21.63 -0.53 -3.73
C VAL A 119 -20.96 -1.89 -3.79
N THR A 120 -19.75 -2.00 -3.24
CA THR A 120 -19.04 -3.27 -3.11
C THR A 120 -19.29 -3.89 -1.75
N LEU A 121 -19.74 -5.14 -1.76
CA LEU A 121 -20.06 -5.94 -0.57
C LEU A 121 -19.07 -7.09 -0.42
N GLY A 122 -18.53 -7.29 0.77
CA GLY A 122 -17.76 -8.47 1.13
C GLY A 122 -18.61 -9.74 1.14
N GLY A 123 -17.95 -10.90 1.24
CA GLY A 123 -18.62 -12.20 1.33
C GLY A 123 -19.56 -12.34 2.54
N ASP A 124 -19.38 -11.49 3.55
CA ASP A 124 -20.11 -11.49 4.81
C ASP A 124 -21.16 -10.36 4.91
N GLY A 125 -21.43 -9.66 3.80
CA GLY A 125 -22.40 -8.56 3.72
C GLY A 125 -21.89 -7.20 4.19
N GLN A 126 -20.61 -7.07 4.57
CA GLN A 126 -20.00 -5.78 4.91
C GLN A 126 -19.84 -4.89 3.66
N VAL A 127 -20.16 -3.60 3.76
CA VAL A 127 -19.86 -2.63 2.70
C VAL A 127 -18.37 -2.30 2.73
N LEU A 128 -17.65 -2.67 1.68
CA LEU A 128 -16.20 -2.53 1.60
C LEU A 128 -15.77 -1.23 0.92
N PHE A 129 -16.50 -0.81 -0.11
CA PHE A 129 -16.16 0.33 -0.94
C PHE A 129 -17.43 0.87 -1.61
N VAL A 130 -17.58 2.19 -1.71
CA VAL A 130 -18.64 2.84 -2.48
C VAL A 130 -18.03 3.85 -3.42
N SER A 131 -18.39 3.80 -4.70
CA SER A 131 -18.12 4.86 -5.67
C SER A 131 -19.43 5.53 -6.05
N SER A 132 -19.50 6.86 -6.02
CA SER A 132 -20.73 7.62 -6.26
C SER A 132 -20.47 8.81 -7.17
N GLY A 133 -20.97 8.73 -8.41
CA GLY A 133 -21.16 9.85 -9.31
C GLY A 133 -22.55 10.50 -9.18
N PHE A 134 -23.30 10.22 -8.10
CA PHE A 134 -24.63 10.75 -7.88
C PHE A 134 -24.63 12.28 -7.79
N GLU A 135 -25.52 12.93 -8.52
CA GLU A 135 -25.70 14.39 -8.49
C GLU A 135 -26.92 14.75 -7.63
N PRO A 136 -26.74 15.37 -6.45
CA PRO A 136 -27.86 15.63 -5.53
C PRO A 136 -28.72 16.81 -5.95
N GLY A 137 -30.00 16.78 -5.54
CA GLY A 137 -30.89 17.94 -5.61
C GLY A 137 -31.39 18.31 -7.01
N LEU A 138 -31.32 17.41 -7.98
CA LEU A 138 -31.74 17.68 -9.36
C LEU A 138 -33.26 17.92 -9.48
N SER A 139 -33.62 18.80 -10.41
CA SER A 139 -34.99 19.06 -10.85
C SER A 139 -34.96 19.58 -12.29
N LEU A 140 -35.90 19.14 -13.13
CA LEU A 140 -36.09 19.69 -14.48
C LEU A 140 -37.03 20.91 -14.44
N GLU A 141 -36.87 21.83 -15.38
CA GLU A 141 -37.85 22.89 -15.60
C GLU A 141 -39.17 22.31 -16.11
N ALA A 142 -40.29 22.84 -15.63
CA ALA A 142 -41.63 22.37 -15.98
C ALA A 142 -41.88 22.46 -17.50
N GLY A 143 -42.17 21.31 -18.13
CA GLY A 143 -42.45 21.24 -19.57
C GLY A 143 -41.24 21.03 -20.47
N ALA A 144 -40.08 20.67 -19.93
CA ALA A 144 -38.91 20.27 -20.73
C ALA A 144 -39.29 19.18 -21.75
N SER A 145 -39.21 19.53 -23.04
CA SER A 145 -39.54 18.61 -24.14
C SER A 145 -38.54 17.46 -24.16
N LYS A 146 -39.05 16.22 -24.26
CA LYS A 146 -38.21 15.03 -24.49
C LYS A 146 -37.69 14.92 -25.94
N GLY A 147 -38.02 15.89 -26.81
CA GLY A 147 -37.54 16.02 -28.20
C GLY A 147 -37.99 14.90 -29.15
N ALA A 148 -38.23 15.22 -30.43
CA ALA A 148 -38.46 14.20 -31.46
C ALA A 148 -37.11 13.58 -31.90
N PRO A 149 -37.00 12.25 -32.11
CA PRO A 149 -35.69 11.59 -32.22
C PRO A 149 -34.85 11.97 -33.45
N GLN A 150 -35.46 12.21 -34.62
CA GLN A 150 -34.70 12.31 -35.88
C GLN A 150 -33.94 13.63 -36.08
N SER A 151 -34.48 14.77 -35.63
CA SER A 151 -33.82 16.07 -35.88
C SER A 151 -32.62 16.32 -34.96
N LEU A 152 -32.59 15.71 -33.77
CA LEU A 152 -31.48 15.83 -32.82
C LEU A 152 -30.29 14.94 -33.21
N ASP A 153 -30.58 13.71 -33.62
CA ASP A 153 -29.57 12.80 -34.16
C ASP A 153 -28.91 13.41 -35.42
N GLN A 154 -29.71 14.04 -36.29
CA GLN A 154 -29.20 14.78 -37.44
C GLN A 154 -28.29 15.95 -37.04
N ALA A 155 -28.63 16.71 -36.00
CA ALA A 155 -27.77 17.81 -35.52
C ALA A 155 -26.41 17.31 -35.00
N ALA A 156 -26.39 16.16 -34.31
CA ALA A 156 -25.14 15.51 -33.91
C ALA A 156 -24.34 15.02 -35.12
N MET A 157 -24.99 14.34 -36.07
CA MET A 157 -24.35 13.86 -37.29
C MET A 157 -23.78 15.01 -38.13
N GLU A 158 -24.51 16.12 -38.31
CA GLU A 158 -24.04 17.30 -39.03
C GLU A 158 -22.83 17.97 -38.35
N HIS A 159 -22.75 17.91 -37.01
CA HIS A 159 -21.60 18.40 -36.26
C HIS A 159 -20.35 17.55 -36.53
N VAL A 160 -20.49 16.22 -36.53
CA VAL A 160 -19.39 15.28 -36.74
C VAL A 160 -19.08 15.05 -38.22
N ALA A 161 -19.99 15.32 -39.15
CA ALA A 161 -19.91 14.99 -40.59
C ALA A 161 -18.66 15.49 -41.33
N PHE A 162 -17.90 16.43 -40.76
CA PHE A 162 -16.57 16.80 -41.26
C PHE A 162 -15.53 15.65 -41.16
N GLN A 163 -15.80 14.63 -40.35
CA GLN A 163 -14.93 13.48 -40.05
C GLN A 163 -15.40 12.17 -40.73
N GLY A 164 -16.32 12.26 -41.70
CA GLY A 164 -16.88 11.11 -42.42
C GLY A 164 -18.29 10.73 -41.99
N ALA A 165 -18.93 9.83 -42.76
CA ALA A 165 -20.25 9.31 -42.42
C ALA A 165 -20.11 8.25 -41.32
N PRO A 166 -20.98 8.25 -40.29
CA PRO A 166 -20.90 7.26 -39.24
C PRO A 166 -21.31 5.87 -39.74
N THR A 167 -20.56 4.85 -39.35
CA THR A 167 -20.82 3.42 -39.62
C THR A 167 -21.70 2.79 -38.55
N HIS A 168 -21.67 3.33 -37.32
CA HIS A 168 -22.55 2.94 -36.21
C HIS A 168 -23.06 4.16 -35.47
N VAL A 169 -24.32 4.12 -35.00
CA VAL A 169 -24.96 5.20 -34.25
C VAL A 169 -25.87 4.63 -33.16
N GLU A 170 -25.63 5.02 -31.91
CA GLU A 170 -26.52 4.77 -30.77
C GLU A 170 -27.04 6.09 -30.22
N SER A 171 -28.33 6.15 -29.89
CA SER A 171 -28.96 7.41 -29.45
C SER A 171 -30.02 7.19 -28.38
N ARG A 172 -29.90 7.93 -27.27
CA ARG A 172 -30.80 7.81 -26.10
C ARG A 172 -31.06 9.15 -25.41
N PRO A 173 -32.22 9.34 -24.75
CA PRO A 173 -32.44 10.54 -23.94
C PRO A 173 -31.64 10.45 -22.64
N VAL A 174 -31.07 11.57 -22.21
CA VAL A 174 -30.34 11.69 -20.93
C VAL A 174 -30.66 13.01 -20.25
N VAL A 175 -30.46 13.07 -18.94
CA VAL A 175 -30.36 14.33 -18.19
C VAL A 175 -28.89 14.65 -18.02
N PHE A 176 -28.46 15.81 -18.51
CA PHE A 176 -27.12 16.32 -18.23
C PHE A 176 -27.17 17.23 -16.99
N ALA A 177 -26.35 16.92 -15.98
CA ALA A 177 -26.25 17.68 -14.74
C ALA A 177 -24.78 17.95 -14.41
N ARG A 178 -24.31 19.19 -14.63
CA ARG A 178 -22.93 19.64 -14.28
C ARG A 178 -22.92 21.12 -13.95
N ASN A 179 -22.07 21.53 -13.00
CA ASN A 179 -21.89 22.94 -12.62
C ASN A 179 -23.20 23.68 -12.32
N GLY A 180 -24.16 23.01 -11.68
CA GLY A 180 -25.49 23.55 -11.37
C GLY A 180 -26.43 23.70 -12.58
N THR A 181 -25.98 23.37 -13.80
CA THR A 181 -26.82 23.29 -14.99
C THR A 181 -27.47 21.92 -15.06
N VAL A 182 -28.80 21.89 -15.13
CA VAL A 182 -29.57 20.67 -15.38
C VAL A 182 -30.37 20.86 -16.67
N ARG A 183 -30.22 19.94 -17.64
CA ARG A 183 -30.94 20.02 -18.92
C ARG A 183 -31.29 18.64 -19.47
N MET A 184 -32.42 18.57 -20.14
CA MET A 184 -32.76 17.42 -21.00
C MET A 184 -31.87 17.44 -22.24
N ALA A 185 -31.26 16.31 -22.55
CA ALA A 185 -30.40 16.15 -23.71
C ALA A 185 -30.63 14.80 -24.40
N ARG A 186 -30.09 14.70 -25.61
CA ARG A 186 -29.94 13.47 -26.38
C ARG A 186 -28.46 13.13 -26.42
N GLN A 187 -28.09 11.95 -25.93
CA GLN A 187 -26.77 11.39 -26.14
C GLN A 187 -26.77 10.64 -27.47
N VAL A 188 -25.84 10.97 -28.35
CA VAL A 188 -25.64 10.33 -29.66
C VAL A 188 -24.18 9.87 -29.73
N GLN A 189 -23.99 8.56 -29.65
CA GLN A 189 -22.68 7.92 -29.80
C GLN A 189 -22.52 7.43 -31.23
N MET A 190 -21.37 7.69 -31.85
CA MET A 190 -21.14 7.43 -33.27
C MET A 190 -19.76 6.86 -33.51
N VAL A 191 -19.64 5.91 -34.44
CA VAL A 191 -18.33 5.47 -34.98
C VAL A 191 -18.21 6.01 -36.39
N THR A 192 -17.11 6.70 -36.70
CA THR A 192 -16.73 7.13 -38.05
C THR A 192 -15.46 6.41 -38.49
N ALA A 193 -15.08 6.58 -39.76
CA ALA A 193 -13.83 6.04 -40.30
C ALA A 193 -12.58 6.52 -39.53
N ALA A 194 -12.62 7.72 -38.94
CA ALA A 194 -11.48 8.29 -38.22
C ALA A 194 -11.53 8.05 -36.71
N ASP A 195 -12.72 8.05 -36.10
CA ASP A 195 -12.84 8.15 -34.65
C ASP A 195 -14.21 7.69 -34.14
N ALA A 196 -14.36 7.50 -32.83
CA ALA A 196 -15.65 7.34 -32.16
C ALA A 196 -15.98 8.60 -31.35
N TRP A 197 -17.26 8.97 -31.29
CA TRP A 197 -17.73 10.23 -30.73
C TRP A 197 -18.87 10.01 -29.74
N ASP A 198 -18.91 10.83 -28.69
CA ASP A 198 -20.04 10.99 -27.79
C ASP A 198 -20.52 12.44 -27.78
N VAL A 199 -21.71 12.65 -28.34
CA VAL A 199 -22.27 13.98 -28.59
C VAL A 199 -23.52 14.17 -27.75
N LEU A 200 -23.59 15.30 -27.04
CA LEU A 200 -24.80 15.71 -26.33
C LEU A 200 -25.48 16.87 -27.07
N VAL A 201 -26.73 16.65 -27.43
CA VAL A 201 -27.61 17.63 -28.08
C VAL A 201 -28.69 18.06 -27.11
N ASP A 202 -28.85 19.37 -26.92
CA ASP A 202 -29.86 19.94 -26.04
C ASP A 202 -31.26 19.66 -26.61
N ALA A 203 -32.14 19.04 -25.82
CA ALA A 203 -33.43 18.55 -26.30
C ALA A 203 -34.44 19.67 -26.60
N GLY A 204 -34.28 20.84 -25.98
CA GLY A 204 -35.16 21.99 -26.19
C GLY A 204 -34.74 22.85 -27.39
N THR A 205 -33.44 23.02 -27.59
CA THR A 205 -32.88 23.93 -28.60
C THR A 205 -32.36 23.24 -29.85
N GLY A 206 -32.05 21.93 -29.79
CA GLY A 206 -31.40 21.19 -30.86
C GLY A 206 -29.92 21.50 -31.03
N LEU A 207 -29.31 22.21 -30.09
CA LEU A 207 -27.91 22.63 -30.16
C LEU A 207 -26.98 21.57 -29.58
N VAL A 208 -25.91 21.25 -30.31
CA VAL A 208 -24.78 20.49 -29.78
C VAL A 208 -24.07 21.37 -28.74
N PHE A 209 -24.01 20.88 -27.51
CA PHE A 209 -23.31 21.57 -26.40
C PHE A 209 -22.15 20.76 -25.85
N ARG A 210 -21.98 19.51 -26.29
CA ARG A 210 -20.80 18.68 -26.04
C ARG A 210 -20.58 17.73 -27.22
N ALA A 211 -19.34 17.56 -27.64
CA ALA A 211 -18.90 16.58 -28.62
C ALA A 211 -17.46 16.21 -28.31
N GLU A 212 -17.22 15.01 -27.81
CA GLU A 212 -15.88 14.52 -27.45
C GLU A 212 -15.60 13.19 -28.14
N PRO A 213 -14.39 12.97 -28.66
CA PRO A 213 -13.95 11.64 -29.03
C PRO A 213 -14.06 10.68 -27.86
N THR A 214 -14.60 9.49 -28.09
CA THR A 214 -14.64 8.38 -27.12
C THR A 214 -13.59 7.33 -27.40
N ALA A 215 -13.02 7.30 -28.61
CA ALA A 215 -11.86 6.47 -28.84
C ALA A 215 -10.69 7.08 -28.07
N HIS A 216 -10.02 6.24 -27.32
CA HIS A 216 -8.88 6.62 -26.52
C HIS A 216 -7.66 6.59 -27.43
N VAL A 217 -7.52 7.68 -28.20
CA VAL A 217 -6.56 7.82 -29.29
C VAL A 217 -5.16 7.92 -28.75
N THR A 218 -4.31 6.91 -28.97
CA THR A 218 -2.86 7.10 -28.88
C THR A 218 -2.46 8.28 -29.81
N PRO A 219 -1.96 9.42 -29.30
CA PRO A 219 -1.78 10.58 -30.16
C PRO A 219 -0.53 10.38 -31.02
N ALA A 220 -0.72 10.12 -32.31
CA ALA A 220 0.29 10.38 -33.33
C ALA A 220 -0.12 11.61 -34.16
N GLN A 221 0.82 12.51 -34.39
CA GLN A 221 0.59 13.73 -35.17
C GLN A 221 0.13 13.40 -36.59
N ALA A 222 -1.11 13.75 -36.93
CA ALA A 222 -1.69 13.51 -38.25
C ALA A 222 -0.99 14.32 -39.37
N PRO A 223 -0.73 13.72 -40.54
CA PRO A 223 -0.94 14.35 -41.83
C PRO A 223 -2.34 13.97 -42.37
N MET A 224 -2.97 14.93 -43.03
CA MET A 224 -4.33 14.87 -43.58
C MET A 224 -4.49 14.06 -44.88
N LEU A 225 -5.78 13.77 -45.19
CA LEU A 225 -6.45 13.43 -46.48
C LEU A 225 -6.51 11.91 -46.79
N THR A 226 -7.55 11.30 -47.40
CA THR A 226 -8.88 11.69 -47.92
C THR A 226 -9.73 10.44 -48.22
N SER A 227 -10.99 10.44 -47.78
CA SER A 227 -12.19 9.79 -48.34
C SER A 227 -12.08 8.57 -49.30
N ALA A 228 -12.74 7.46 -48.95
CA ALA A 228 -13.70 6.79 -49.84
C ALA A 228 -14.80 6.01 -49.09
N ARG A 229 -16.03 6.12 -49.61
CA ARG A 229 -17.25 5.46 -49.10
C ARG A 229 -17.35 4.00 -49.55
N GLY A 230 -17.91 3.15 -48.70
CA GLY A 230 -18.56 1.89 -49.11
C GLY A 230 -19.32 1.24 -47.96
N ALA A 231 -20.65 1.29 -47.98
CA ALA A 231 -21.50 0.57 -47.03
C ALA A 231 -21.68 -0.88 -47.49
N PHE A 232 -21.45 -1.86 -46.60
CA PHE A 232 -21.81 -3.27 -46.82
C PHE A 232 -22.26 -3.96 -45.52
N PRO A 233 -23.02 -5.08 -45.63
CA PRO A 233 -24.03 -5.48 -44.65
C PRO A 233 -23.51 -6.39 -43.55
N ARG A 234 -24.11 -6.27 -42.35
CA ARG A 234 -24.08 -7.31 -41.32
C ARG A 234 -24.60 -8.63 -41.91
N ALA A 235 -23.75 -9.64 -41.97
CA ALA A 235 -24.20 -11.02 -42.08
C ALA A 235 -24.86 -11.44 -40.75
N ASP A 236 -25.86 -12.29 -40.88
CA ASP A 236 -26.91 -12.52 -39.89
C ASP A 236 -26.46 -13.12 -38.55
N ALA A 237 -27.35 -12.93 -37.57
CA ALA A 237 -27.39 -13.48 -36.21
C ALA A 237 -27.05 -15.00 -36.11
N PRO A 238 -26.66 -15.48 -34.91
CA PRO A 238 -25.87 -16.69 -34.76
C PRO A 238 -26.66 -17.96 -35.09
N SER A 239 -26.12 -18.71 -36.06
CA SER A 239 -26.44 -20.10 -36.29
C SER A 239 -26.21 -20.91 -35.01
N THR A 240 -27.24 -21.62 -34.55
CA THR A 240 -27.22 -22.64 -33.49
C THR A 240 -26.42 -23.90 -33.85
N SER A 241 -25.49 -23.82 -34.80
CA SER A 241 -24.50 -24.88 -35.04
C SER A 241 -23.41 -24.75 -33.98
N VAL A 242 -23.20 -25.78 -33.17
CA VAL A 242 -21.95 -25.94 -32.40
C VAL A 242 -20.81 -25.85 -33.40
N ARG A 243 -20.14 -24.70 -33.48
CA ARG A 243 -18.99 -24.49 -34.36
C ARG A 243 -17.91 -25.46 -33.88
N ARG A 244 -17.34 -26.27 -34.77
CA ARG A 244 -16.25 -27.19 -34.39
C ARG A 244 -15.04 -26.34 -33.98
N ARG A 245 -14.44 -26.67 -32.84
CA ARG A 245 -13.27 -25.99 -32.27
C ARG A 245 -12.07 -26.91 -32.40
N VAL A 246 -10.93 -26.36 -32.83
CA VAL A 246 -9.65 -27.07 -32.91
C VAL A 246 -8.54 -26.15 -32.45
N ASP A 247 -7.42 -26.71 -32.02
CA ASP A 247 -6.18 -25.95 -31.85
C ASP A 247 -5.41 -25.94 -33.17
N GLY A 248 -4.88 -24.78 -33.51
CA GLY A 248 -4.00 -24.55 -34.66
C GLY A 248 -2.61 -24.09 -34.26
N THR A 249 -1.78 -23.79 -35.26
CA THR A 249 -0.47 -23.16 -35.06
C THR A 249 -0.43 -21.81 -35.76
N GLY A 250 0.34 -20.86 -35.21
CA GLY A 250 0.54 -19.56 -35.84
C GLY A 250 1.92 -19.01 -35.57
N MET A 251 2.42 -18.15 -36.46
CA MET A 251 3.61 -17.34 -36.21
C MET A 251 3.18 -15.93 -35.81
N VAL A 252 3.69 -15.42 -34.69
CA VAL A 252 3.35 -14.09 -34.15
C VAL A 252 4.59 -13.43 -33.56
N PHE A 253 4.55 -12.13 -33.26
CA PHE A 253 5.49 -11.53 -32.30
C PHE A 253 5.01 -11.77 -30.87
N ASP A 254 5.89 -12.29 -30.00
CA ASP A 254 5.58 -12.56 -28.59
C ASP A 254 6.83 -12.56 -27.68
N PRO A 255 7.17 -11.43 -27.00
CA PRO A 255 6.54 -10.12 -27.08
C PRO A 255 6.97 -9.39 -28.37
N ASP A 256 6.87 -8.06 -28.42
CA ASP A 256 7.31 -7.26 -29.56
C ASP A 256 8.75 -7.63 -30.02
N PRO A 257 9.09 -7.47 -31.31
CA PRO A 257 10.37 -7.91 -31.86
C PRO A 257 11.58 -7.15 -31.29
N MET A 258 11.39 -5.91 -30.81
CA MET A 258 12.47 -5.12 -30.21
C MET A 258 12.83 -5.67 -28.83
N THR A 259 11.82 -6.06 -28.05
CA THR A 259 12.01 -6.75 -26.77
C THR A 259 12.63 -8.13 -26.96
N THR A 260 12.18 -8.89 -27.95
CA THR A 260 12.74 -10.21 -28.28
C THR A 260 14.22 -10.12 -28.64
N ALA A 261 14.60 -9.11 -29.44
CA ALA A 261 15.98 -8.92 -29.86
C ALA A 261 16.86 -8.19 -28.82
N GLY A 262 16.27 -7.51 -27.84
CA GLY A 262 17.00 -6.67 -26.88
C GLY A 262 17.69 -5.48 -27.57
N VAL A 263 17.07 -4.90 -28.61
CA VAL A 263 17.59 -3.74 -29.33
C VAL A 263 16.52 -2.67 -29.53
N ALA A 264 16.95 -1.40 -29.66
CA ALA A 264 16.02 -0.31 -29.96
C ALA A 264 15.60 -0.32 -31.43
N TYR A 265 14.40 0.19 -31.72
CA TYR A 265 13.92 0.43 -33.09
C TYR A 265 14.91 1.26 -33.90
N GLY A 266 15.18 0.85 -35.14
CA GLY A 266 16.09 1.52 -36.06
C GLY A 266 17.57 1.40 -35.71
N SER A 267 17.95 0.57 -34.73
CA SER A 267 19.35 0.27 -34.37
C SER A 267 20.14 -0.36 -35.52
N SER A 268 19.46 -1.00 -36.46
CA SER A 268 19.99 -1.55 -37.70
C SER A 268 18.89 -1.53 -38.77
N SER A 269 19.26 -1.75 -40.03
CA SER A 269 18.28 -1.86 -41.13
C SER A 269 17.31 -3.03 -40.97
N GLY A 270 17.68 -4.05 -40.19
CA GLY A 270 16.86 -5.23 -39.93
C GLY A 270 15.80 -5.02 -38.84
N HIS A 271 15.91 -3.98 -38.02
CA HIS A 271 15.02 -3.71 -36.87
C HIS A 271 14.21 -2.43 -37.09
N SER A 272 13.59 -2.31 -38.25
CA SER A 272 12.78 -1.16 -38.65
C SER A 272 11.62 -1.60 -39.52
N ASP A 273 10.61 -0.75 -39.64
CA ASP A 273 9.40 -1.01 -40.42
C ASP A 273 9.65 -1.53 -41.85
N ASN A 274 10.58 -0.93 -42.59
CA ASN A 274 10.92 -1.35 -43.96
C ASN A 274 9.71 -1.48 -44.93
N GLY A 275 8.59 -0.81 -44.64
CA GLY A 275 7.36 -0.88 -45.44
C GLY A 275 6.84 -2.31 -45.58
N ASP A 276 6.60 -2.96 -44.44
CA ASP A 276 6.08 -4.33 -44.28
C ASP A 276 6.94 -5.45 -44.86
N ALA A 277 8.07 -5.12 -45.51
CA ALA A 277 8.97 -6.13 -46.03
C ALA A 277 9.74 -6.85 -44.91
N ASP A 278 9.85 -8.17 -45.04
CA ASP A 278 10.61 -9.02 -44.13
C ASP A 278 12.09 -8.61 -44.03
N SER A 279 12.67 -8.83 -42.86
CA SER A 279 14.12 -8.87 -42.62
C SER A 279 14.52 -10.20 -41.98
N GLU A 280 15.80 -10.55 -42.02
CA GLU A 280 16.30 -11.76 -41.34
C GLU A 280 16.02 -11.68 -39.84
N GLU A 281 16.23 -10.50 -39.26
CA GLU A 281 16.06 -10.22 -37.84
C GLU A 281 14.59 -10.29 -37.40
N LEU A 282 13.66 -9.66 -38.13
CA LEU A 282 12.23 -9.69 -37.80
C LEU A 282 11.63 -11.07 -38.07
N THR A 283 12.06 -11.75 -39.14
CA THR A 283 11.62 -13.14 -39.39
C THR A 283 12.04 -14.07 -38.27
N ALA A 284 13.25 -13.89 -37.74
CA ALA A 284 13.78 -14.67 -36.61
C ALA A 284 13.16 -14.30 -35.26
N ALA A 285 12.59 -13.10 -35.12
CA ALA A 285 11.89 -12.65 -33.91
C ALA A 285 10.47 -13.24 -33.78
N ARG A 286 9.91 -13.83 -34.84
CA ARG A 286 8.61 -14.52 -34.77
C ARG A 286 8.70 -15.75 -33.89
N THR A 287 7.66 -15.96 -33.10
CA THR A 287 7.49 -17.13 -32.22
C THR A 287 6.33 -17.98 -32.73
N GLN A 288 6.54 -19.30 -32.79
CA GLN A 288 5.48 -20.25 -33.09
C GLN A 288 4.61 -20.44 -31.84
N VAL A 289 3.31 -20.20 -31.96
CA VAL A 289 2.33 -20.29 -30.88
C VAL A 289 1.22 -21.28 -31.20
N THR A 290 0.49 -21.71 -30.17
CA THR A 290 -0.76 -22.45 -30.33
C THR A 290 -1.91 -21.47 -30.43
N LEU A 291 -2.65 -21.49 -31.54
CA LEU A 291 -3.88 -20.74 -31.71
C LEU A 291 -5.04 -21.59 -31.19
N ARG A 292 -5.44 -21.35 -29.94
CA ARG A 292 -6.45 -22.18 -29.27
C ARG A 292 -7.85 -21.90 -29.77
N ASP A 293 -8.68 -22.94 -29.80
CA ASP A 293 -10.12 -22.84 -30.01
C ASP A 293 -10.55 -22.13 -31.31
N ILE A 294 -9.74 -22.17 -32.37
CA ILE A 294 -10.10 -21.63 -33.68
C ILE A 294 -11.29 -22.38 -34.29
N THR A 295 -12.06 -21.70 -35.14
CA THR A 295 -13.26 -22.28 -35.75
C THR A 295 -12.89 -23.11 -36.97
N ASP A 296 -13.25 -24.39 -36.96
CA ASP A 296 -13.24 -25.26 -38.13
C ASP A 296 -14.65 -25.28 -38.77
N THR A 297 -14.75 -24.77 -39.99
CA THR A 297 -16.01 -24.70 -40.76
C THR A 297 -16.34 -26.02 -41.49
N GLY A 298 -15.43 -26.99 -41.46
CA GLY A 298 -15.45 -28.21 -42.25
C GLY A 298 -14.75 -28.08 -43.61
N SER A 299 -14.54 -26.85 -44.08
CA SER A 299 -13.82 -26.54 -45.34
C SER A 299 -12.66 -25.56 -45.17
N SER A 300 -12.66 -24.78 -44.10
CA SER A 300 -11.66 -23.77 -43.76
C SER A 300 -11.54 -23.58 -42.25
N PHE A 301 -10.49 -22.89 -41.83
CA PHE A 301 -10.21 -22.53 -40.45
C PHE A 301 -10.20 -21.00 -40.31
N LEU A 302 -10.86 -20.50 -39.28
CA LEU A 302 -11.04 -19.08 -38.99
C LEU A 302 -10.48 -18.76 -37.60
N LEU A 303 -9.84 -17.59 -37.48
CA LEU A 303 -9.43 -16.98 -36.21
C LEU A 303 -10.64 -16.45 -35.43
N SER A 304 -11.50 -17.38 -35.02
CA SER A 304 -12.75 -17.12 -34.31
C SER A 304 -12.93 -18.18 -33.24
N GLY A 305 -12.93 -17.76 -31.98
CA GLY A 305 -12.98 -18.61 -30.80
C GLY A 305 -13.94 -18.06 -29.74
N PRO A 306 -14.04 -18.72 -28.58
CA PRO A 306 -14.91 -18.29 -27.49
C PRO A 306 -14.40 -17.06 -26.73
N LEU A 307 -13.10 -16.77 -26.78
CA LEU A 307 -12.45 -15.68 -26.03
C LEU A 307 -11.92 -14.54 -26.92
N ALA A 308 -11.71 -14.79 -28.22
CA ALA A 308 -11.34 -13.78 -29.21
C ALA A 308 -11.95 -14.12 -30.58
N GLU A 309 -12.22 -13.10 -31.41
CA GLU A 309 -12.73 -13.25 -32.77
C GLU A 309 -12.20 -12.14 -33.68
N ILE A 310 -11.57 -12.53 -34.80
CA ILE A 310 -11.20 -11.59 -35.85
C ILE A 310 -12.44 -11.30 -36.69
N VAL A 311 -12.72 -10.00 -36.85
CA VAL A 311 -13.84 -9.46 -37.63
C VAL A 311 -13.31 -8.42 -38.62
N ASP A 312 -14.07 -8.13 -39.65
CA ASP A 312 -13.73 -7.16 -40.69
C ASP A 312 -14.90 -6.18 -40.84
N PHE A 313 -14.85 -5.08 -40.09
CA PHE A 313 -15.97 -4.15 -39.91
C PHE A 313 -15.63 -2.68 -40.18
N ASP A 314 -14.35 -2.35 -40.32
CA ASP A 314 -13.89 -1.01 -40.66
C ASP A 314 -13.03 -1.01 -41.93
N LEU A 315 -12.77 0.17 -42.49
CA LEU A 315 -11.95 0.27 -43.70
C LEU A 315 -10.46 0.19 -43.36
N PRO A 316 -9.63 -0.40 -44.24
CA PRO A 316 -9.98 -1.23 -45.40
C PRO A 316 -10.52 -2.63 -45.06
N PHE A 317 -11.47 -3.12 -45.86
CA PHE A 317 -11.99 -4.49 -45.70
C PHE A 317 -11.08 -5.54 -46.35
N LEU A 318 -10.21 -6.19 -45.57
CA LEU A 318 -9.23 -7.18 -46.06
C LEU A 318 -9.67 -8.65 -45.91
N GLY A 319 -10.80 -8.90 -45.24
CA GLY A 319 -11.39 -10.22 -45.03
C GLY A 319 -10.96 -10.89 -43.72
N LEU A 320 -11.39 -12.15 -43.54
CA LEU A 320 -11.23 -12.93 -42.29
C LEU A 320 -10.04 -13.91 -42.30
N PHE A 321 -9.17 -13.82 -43.31
CA PHE A 321 -7.93 -14.61 -43.43
C PHE A 321 -8.09 -16.15 -43.32
N GLU A 322 -9.15 -16.71 -43.92
CA GLU A 322 -9.45 -18.15 -43.79
C GLU A 322 -8.34 -19.06 -44.35
N GLN A 323 -8.02 -20.14 -43.63
CA GLN A 323 -6.99 -21.11 -44.02
C GLN A 323 -7.57 -22.48 -44.39
N SER A 324 -6.90 -23.20 -45.29
CA SER A 324 -7.27 -24.58 -45.65
C SER A 324 -6.77 -25.63 -44.64
N THR A 325 -5.81 -25.25 -43.80
CA THR A 325 -5.27 -26.02 -42.68
C THR A 325 -5.38 -25.18 -41.40
N PRO A 326 -5.28 -25.75 -40.19
CA PRO A 326 -5.27 -24.98 -38.95
C PRO A 326 -3.93 -24.25 -38.69
N ASP A 327 -3.09 -24.08 -39.73
CA ASP A 327 -1.76 -23.49 -39.62
C ASP A 327 -1.76 -22.10 -40.27
N PHE A 328 -1.48 -21.09 -39.45
CA PHE A 328 -1.40 -19.66 -39.81
C PHE A 328 0.08 -19.21 -39.78
N ASP A 329 0.90 -19.83 -40.62
CA ASP A 329 2.34 -19.53 -40.74
C ASP A 329 2.58 -18.42 -41.78
N PHE A 330 2.50 -17.18 -41.31
CA PHE A 330 2.65 -15.97 -42.11
C PHE A 330 3.84 -15.15 -41.66
N THR A 331 4.46 -14.43 -42.59
CA THR A 331 5.44 -13.39 -42.26
C THR A 331 4.76 -12.03 -42.15
N ARG A 332 5.45 -11.03 -41.60
CA ARG A 332 4.89 -9.68 -41.43
C ARG A 332 4.57 -8.97 -42.75
N SER A 333 5.06 -9.50 -43.87
CA SER A 333 4.68 -9.00 -45.20
C SER A 333 3.28 -9.42 -45.65
N GLU A 334 2.57 -10.23 -44.85
CA GLU A 334 1.28 -10.81 -45.17
C GLU A 334 0.23 -10.37 -44.13
N PRO A 335 -0.88 -9.71 -44.53
CA PRO A 335 -1.93 -9.21 -43.62
C PRO A 335 -2.52 -10.24 -42.63
N ALA A 336 -2.40 -11.53 -42.92
CA ALA A 336 -2.86 -12.58 -42.02
C ALA A 336 -1.97 -12.74 -40.78
N PHE A 337 -0.76 -12.17 -40.77
CA PHE A 337 0.16 -12.18 -39.63
C PHE A 337 -0.35 -11.30 -38.48
N GLU A 338 -0.86 -10.13 -38.80
CA GLU A 338 -1.50 -9.18 -37.87
C GLU A 338 -2.72 -9.84 -37.23
N ALA A 339 -3.56 -10.49 -38.05
CA ALA A 339 -4.73 -11.20 -37.57
C ALA A 339 -4.38 -12.36 -36.61
N ALA A 340 -3.36 -13.16 -36.93
CA ALA A 340 -2.88 -14.23 -36.05
C ALA A 340 -2.32 -13.67 -34.73
N THR A 341 -1.58 -12.57 -34.79
CA THR A 341 -1.02 -11.86 -33.63
C THR A 341 -2.12 -11.34 -32.73
N VAL A 342 -3.10 -10.61 -33.27
CA VAL A 342 -4.25 -10.08 -32.52
C VAL A 342 -5.05 -11.21 -31.88
N TYR A 343 -5.40 -12.26 -32.64
CA TYR A 343 -6.18 -13.38 -32.09
C TYR A 343 -5.46 -14.03 -30.91
N TYR A 344 -4.18 -14.36 -31.07
CA TYR A 344 -3.39 -15.01 -30.02
C TYR A 344 -3.34 -14.18 -28.75
N HIS A 345 -2.99 -12.89 -28.83
CA HIS A 345 -2.81 -12.06 -27.63
C HIS A 345 -4.13 -11.77 -26.91
N LEU A 346 -5.23 -11.54 -27.65
CA LEU A 346 -6.56 -11.37 -27.06
C LEU A 346 -7.03 -12.66 -26.38
N GLU A 347 -6.93 -13.80 -27.07
CA GLU A 347 -7.34 -15.11 -26.55
C GLU A 347 -6.52 -15.46 -25.29
N HIS A 348 -5.20 -15.33 -25.37
CA HIS A 348 -4.28 -15.65 -24.29
C HIS A 348 -4.50 -14.76 -23.06
N SER A 349 -4.67 -13.45 -23.25
CA SER A 349 -4.92 -12.51 -22.16
C SER A 349 -6.27 -12.75 -21.48
N MET A 350 -7.34 -12.94 -22.28
CA MET A 350 -8.66 -13.26 -21.73
C MET A 350 -8.70 -14.62 -21.04
N ARG A 351 -7.93 -15.60 -21.52
CA ARG A 351 -7.78 -16.89 -20.85
C ARG A 351 -7.04 -16.77 -19.53
N TYR A 352 -5.93 -16.02 -19.49
CA TYR A 352 -5.20 -15.73 -18.25
C TYR A 352 -6.13 -15.10 -17.20
N ILE A 353 -6.94 -14.10 -17.57
CA ILE A 353 -7.93 -13.48 -16.67
C ILE A 353 -8.96 -14.52 -16.17
N ASN A 354 -9.59 -15.26 -17.08
CA ASN A 354 -10.73 -16.12 -16.75
C ASN A 354 -10.34 -17.44 -16.08
N GLU A 355 -9.21 -18.04 -16.45
CA GLU A 355 -8.81 -19.38 -16.03
C GLU A 355 -7.72 -19.35 -14.94
N GLU A 356 -6.73 -18.46 -15.06
CA GLU A 356 -5.58 -18.42 -14.14
C GLU A 356 -5.86 -17.47 -12.96
N LEU A 357 -6.24 -16.22 -13.25
CA LEU A 357 -6.68 -15.26 -12.24
C LEU A 357 -8.10 -15.55 -11.75
N GLY A 358 -8.88 -16.36 -12.48
CA GLY A 358 -10.23 -16.78 -12.11
C GLY A 358 -11.20 -15.63 -11.91
N ILE A 359 -11.12 -14.61 -12.76
CA ILE A 359 -12.05 -13.48 -12.82
C ILE A 359 -12.93 -13.67 -14.06
N ALA A 360 -14.24 -13.87 -13.86
CA ALA A 360 -15.17 -14.03 -14.97
C ALA A 360 -15.35 -12.69 -15.71
N LEU A 361 -14.77 -12.59 -16.91
CA LEU A 361 -14.77 -11.37 -17.71
C LEU A 361 -15.02 -11.69 -19.18
N ALA A 362 -15.96 -10.98 -19.79
CA ALA A 362 -16.35 -11.10 -21.19
C ALA A 362 -16.94 -9.77 -21.69
N PRO A 363 -17.00 -9.57 -23.02
CA PRO A 363 -17.68 -8.41 -23.61
C PRO A 363 -19.11 -8.23 -23.11
N LEU A 364 -19.50 -6.97 -22.86
CA LEU A 364 -20.85 -6.60 -22.39
C LEU A 364 -21.77 -6.12 -23.52
N GLN A 365 -21.23 -5.90 -24.71
CA GLN A 365 -21.91 -5.32 -25.85
C GLN A 365 -22.52 -6.39 -26.77
N TYR A 366 -21.92 -7.57 -26.80
CA TYR A 366 -22.30 -8.69 -27.63
C TYR A 366 -21.92 -10.01 -26.93
N SER A 367 -22.38 -11.13 -27.48
CA SER A 367 -22.03 -12.47 -26.99
C SER A 367 -20.91 -13.07 -27.83
N GLY A 368 -19.82 -13.50 -27.20
CA GLY A 368 -18.68 -14.09 -27.89
C GLY A 368 -17.36 -13.70 -27.24
N GLY A 369 -16.27 -13.99 -27.96
CA GLY A 369 -14.94 -13.51 -27.62
C GLY A 369 -14.75 -12.04 -28.00
N VAL A 370 -13.62 -11.45 -27.63
CA VAL A 370 -13.28 -10.07 -28.01
C VAL A 370 -13.20 -9.93 -29.52
N GLU A 371 -14.06 -9.10 -30.10
CA GLU A 371 -14.07 -8.80 -31.54
C GLU A 371 -13.02 -7.73 -31.87
N ALA A 372 -12.13 -8.04 -32.82
CA ALA A 372 -11.09 -7.13 -33.27
C ALA A 372 -10.93 -7.12 -34.80
N ASP A 373 -10.75 -5.93 -35.35
CA ASP A 373 -10.40 -5.68 -36.75
C ASP A 373 -8.93 -5.25 -36.86
N PRO A 374 -8.02 -6.14 -37.34
CA PRO A 374 -6.59 -5.85 -37.43
C PRO A 374 -6.23 -4.77 -38.47
N HIS A 375 -7.12 -4.45 -39.40
CA HIS A 375 -6.85 -3.57 -40.55
C HIS A 375 -7.90 -2.47 -40.71
N GLY A 376 -8.35 -1.89 -39.60
CA GLY A 376 -9.28 -0.76 -39.59
C GLY A 376 -8.62 0.61 -39.79
N LEU A 377 -9.38 1.69 -39.54
CA LEU A 377 -8.90 3.07 -39.48
C LEU A 377 -8.23 3.64 -40.75
N GLU A 378 -8.39 3.00 -41.91
CA GLU A 378 -7.95 3.47 -43.24
C GLU A 378 -6.47 3.92 -43.28
N GLY A 379 -5.57 3.12 -42.67
CA GLY A 379 -4.12 3.38 -42.65
C GLY A 379 -3.66 4.43 -41.63
N ALA A 380 -4.49 4.75 -40.62
CA ALA A 380 -4.11 5.69 -39.58
C ALA A 380 -3.01 5.13 -38.66
N VAL A 381 -2.16 6.01 -38.14
CA VAL A 381 -1.23 5.72 -37.03
C VAL A 381 -2.04 5.74 -35.72
N ASN A 382 -2.93 4.78 -35.52
CA ASN A 382 -3.82 4.74 -34.36
C ASN A 382 -4.39 3.33 -34.11
N ALA A 383 -4.81 3.07 -32.87
CA ALA A 383 -5.55 1.89 -32.45
C ALA A 383 -6.66 2.35 -31.50
N GLN A 384 -7.79 1.63 -31.47
CA GLN A 384 -8.96 2.08 -30.73
C GLN A 384 -9.81 0.94 -30.17
N TYR A 385 -10.08 1.01 -28.87
CA TYR A 385 -11.26 0.44 -28.24
C TYR A 385 -12.51 1.31 -28.47
N LEU A 386 -13.59 0.70 -28.96
CA LEU A 386 -14.86 1.38 -29.25
C LEU A 386 -15.91 1.11 -28.18
N PHE A 387 -16.86 2.04 -28.02
CA PHE A 387 -18.01 1.85 -27.11
C PHE A 387 -18.91 0.66 -27.51
N THR A 388 -18.77 0.16 -28.75
CA THR A 388 -19.39 -1.07 -29.24
C THR A 388 -18.74 -2.34 -28.67
N GLY A 389 -17.65 -2.20 -27.89
CA GLY A 389 -16.89 -3.29 -27.31
C GLY A 389 -15.87 -3.90 -28.27
N GLN A 390 -15.73 -3.36 -29.48
CA GLN A 390 -14.83 -3.88 -30.52
C GLN A 390 -13.52 -3.11 -30.55
N LEU A 391 -12.45 -3.76 -31.00
CA LEU A 391 -11.13 -3.17 -31.18
C LEU A 391 -10.87 -2.99 -32.68
N ARG A 392 -10.18 -1.92 -33.07
CA ARG A 392 -9.72 -1.72 -34.45
C ARG A 392 -8.31 -1.12 -34.47
N PHE A 393 -7.51 -1.52 -35.44
CA PHE A 393 -6.10 -1.18 -35.54
C PHE A 393 -5.79 -0.61 -36.93
N GLY A 394 -5.01 0.47 -36.99
CA GLY A 394 -4.57 1.07 -38.25
C GLY A 394 -3.16 0.66 -38.67
N GLU A 395 -2.89 0.85 -39.96
CA GLU A 395 -1.67 0.40 -40.66
C GLU A 395 -0.65 1.54 -40.87
N GLY A 396 -0.63 2.52 -39.96
CA GLY A 396 0.21 3.70 -40.08
C GLY A 396 1.62 3.49 -39.52
N GLY A 397 2.63 3.39 -40.39
CA GLY A 397 4.01 3.08 -39.97
C GLY A 397 4.17 1.57 -39.88
N VAL A 398 4.79 1.07 -38.80
CA VAL A 398 4.57 -0.33 -38.39
C VAL A 398 3.11 -0.50 -38.02
N ASP A 399 2.45 -1.50 -38.59
CA ASP A 399 1.05 -1.84 -38.31
C ASP A 399 0.80 -2.02 -36.81
N MET A 400 -0.26 -1.36 -36.32
CA MET A 400 -0.56 -1.36 -34.88
C MET A 400 -0.94 -2.76 -34.37
N ALA A 401 -1.51 -3.59 -35.25
CA ALA A 401 -1.87 -4.97 -34.96
C ALA A 401 -0.66 -5.94 -34.93
N GLU A 402 0.51 -5.54 -35.43
CA GLU A 402 1.76 -6.31 -35.29
C GLU A 402 2.35 -6.20 -33.87
N ASP A 403 2.02 -5.15 -33.10
CA ASP A 403 2.60 -4.92 -31.77
C ASP A 403 1.68 -5.46 -30.66
N PRO A 404 2.08 -6.54 -29.97
CA PRO A 404 1.31 -7.09 -28.86
C PRO A 404 1.01 -6.08 -27.75
N GLU A 405 1.90 -5.10 -27.51
CA GLU A 405 1.65 -4.08 -26.48
C GLU A 405 0.49 -3.18 -26.87
N VAL A 406 0.36 -2.83 -28.14
CA VAL A 406 -0.75 -2.00 -28.64
C VAL A 406 -2.05 -2.79 -28.60
N VAL A 407 -2.05 -4.06 -29.02
CA VAL A 407 -3.22 -4.94 -28.92
C VAL A 407 -3.70 -5.07 -27.46
N LEU A 408 -2.78 -5.31 -26.54
CA LEU A 408 -3.10 -5.46 -25.12
C LEU A 408 -3.49 -4.14 -24.44
N HIS A 409 -3.00 -3.00 -24.93
CA HIS A 409 -3.42 -1.68 -24.47
C HIS A 409 -4.90 -1.45 -24.79
N GLU A 410 -5.32 -1.67 -26.03
CA GLU A 410 -6.74 -1.53 -26.40
C GLU A 410 -7.63 -2.54 -25.66
N LEU A 411 -7.14 -3.76 -25.44
CA LEU A 411 -7.80 -4.73 -24.57
C LEU A 411 -7.90 -4.22 -23.12
N GLY A 412 -6.89 -3.51 -22.61
CA GLY A 412 -6.89 -2.93 -21.28
C GLY A 412 -8.02 -1.91 -21.07
N HIS A 413 -8.34 -1.11 -22.08
CA HIS A 413 -9.55 -0.28 -22.06
C HIS A 413 -10.82 -1.12 -22.01
N ALA A 414 -10.89 -2.17 -22.82
CA ALA A 414 -12.03 -3.08 -22.85
C ALA A 414 -12.25 -3.78 -21.50
N ILE A 415 -11.17 -4.26 -20.88
CA ILE A 415 -11.16 -4.84 -19.53
C ILE A 415 -11.71 -3.84 -18.52
N HIS A 416 -11.23 -2.59 -18.54
CA HIS A 416 -11.69 -1.56 -17.62
C HIS A 416 -13.18 -1.26 -17.82
N ASP A 417 -13.68 -1.21 -19.06
CA ASP A 417 -15.10 -1.05 -19.36
C ASP A 417 -15.95 -2.21 -18.82
N TRP A 418 -15.54 -3.45 -19.11
CA TRP A 418 -16.32 -4.64 -18.77
C TRP A 418 -16.29 -4.95 -17.27
N ILE A 419 -15.15 -4.79 -16.61
CA ILE A 419 -15.03 -5.08 -15.17
C ILE A 419 -15.79 -4.05 -14.33
N THR A 420 -16.02 -2.86 -14.88
CA THR A 420 -16.79 -1.79 -14.25
C THR A 420 -18.24 -1.70 -14.75
N ASP A 421 -18.70 -2.68 -15.52
CA ASP A 421 -20.03 -2.74 -16.11
C ASP A 421 -20.41 -1.44 -16.84
N ARG A 422 -19.59 -1.06 -17.82
CA ARG A 422 -19.66 0.19 -18.60
C ARG A 422 -19.35 1.45 -17.78
N GLY A 423 -18.52 1.29 -16.76
CA GLY A 423 -18.12 2.33 -15.81
C GLY A 423 -16.71 2.86 -16.02
N ILE A 424 -16.16 2.74 -17.23
CA ILE A 424 -14.79 3.17 -17.56
C ILE A 424 -14.57 4.63 -17.14
N SER A 425 -13.45 4.90 -16.44
CA SER A 425 -13.12 6.25 -15.97
C SER A 425 -11.84 6.80 -16.58
N GLN A 426 -11.94 8.04 -17.08
CA GLN A 426 -10.80 8.83 -17.54
C GLN A 426 -10.29 9.81 -16.47
N GLY A 427 -10.81 9.73 -15.25
CA GLY A 427 -10.41 10.59 -14.15
C GLY A 427 -8.91 10.50 -13.88
N ALA A 428 -8.18 11.59 -14.16
CA ALA A 428 -6.73 11.67 -14.01
C ALA A 428 -5.95 10.59 -14.79
N GLY A 429 -6.41 10.24 -15.99
CA GLY A 429 -5.74 9.27 -16.86
C GLY A 429 -5.87 7.81 -16.40
N LEU A 430 -6.81 7.49 -15.50
CA LEU A 430 -6.94 6.15 -14.93
C LEU A 430 -7.07 5.05 -15.99
N SER A 431 -7.92 5.21 -17.00
CA SER A 431 -8.07 4.18 -18.04
C SER A 431 -6.84 4.03 -18.92
N GLU A 432 -6.23 5.13 -19.35
CA GLU A 432 -4.96 5.12 -20.11
C GLU A 432 -3.86 4.40 -19.34
N GLY A 433 -3.67 4.77 -18.08
CA GLY A 433 -2.67 4.12 -17.24
C GLY A 433 -2.99 2.66 -16.95
N SER A 434 -4.28 2.30 -16.89
CA SER A 434 -4.72 0.92 -16.71
C SER A 434 -4.43 0.06 -17.94
N ALA A 435 -4.64 0.62 -19.14
CA ALA A 435 -4.30 0.01 -20.40
C ALA A 435 -2.78 -0.13 -20.59
N ASP A 436 -2.02 0.93 -20.29
CA ASP A 436 -0.55 0.91 -20.29
C ASP A 436 0.00 -0.13 -19.30
N TYR A 437 -0.53 -0.20 -18.07
CA TYR A 437 -0.14 -1.21 -17.09
C TYR A 437 -0.42 -2.63 -17.60
N TRP A 438 -1.61 -2.88 -18.15
CA TRP A 438 -1.99 -4.23 -18.59
C TRP A 438 -1.06 -4.75 -19.70
N ALA A 439 -0.79 -3.91 -20.70
CA ALA A 439 0.17 -4.21 -21.76
C ALA A 439 1.59 -4.42 -21.20
N ALA A 440 2.05 -3.51 -20.35
CA ALA A 440 3.39 -3.55 -19.79
C ALA A 440 3.60 -4.74 -18.83
N SER A 441 2.59 -5.14 -18.06
CA SER A 441 2.63 -6.35 -17.20
C SER A 441 2.96 -7.60 -18.01
N TYR A 442 2.31 -7.75 -19.17
CA TYR A 442 2.57 -8.86 -20.09
C TYR A 442 4.01 -8.82 -20.61
N THR A 443 4.43 -7.70 -21.22
CA THR A 443 5.78 -7.59 -21.80
C THR A 443 6.85 -7.69 -20.73
N ARG A 444 6.67 -7.10 -19.55
CA ARG A 444 7.58 -7.19 -18.39
C ARG A 444 7.84 -8.63 -18.00
N SER A 445 6.81 -9.50 -18.05
CA SER A 445 6.96 -10.92 -17.72
C SER A 445 7.75 -11.73 -18.75
N LYS A 446 7.93 -11.20 -19.96
CA LYS A 446 8.69 -11.83 -21.05
C LYS A 446 10.00 -11.11 -21.38
N SER A 447 10.22 -9.95 -20.77
CA SER A 447 11.32 -9.06 -21.08
C SER A 447 12.67 -9.65 -20.68
N THR A 448 13.66 -9.54 -21.57
CA THR A 448 15.06 -9.86 -21.28
C THR A 448 15.94 -8.62 -21.11
N TRP A 449 15.35 -7.43 -21.16
CA TRP A 449 16.06 -6.18 -20.93
C TRP A 449 16.63 -6.12 -19.52
N SER A 450 17.86 -5.62 -19.38
CA SER A 450 18.42 -5.39 -18.05
C SER A 450 17.64 -4.32 -17.30
N GLU A 451 17.59 -4.38 -15.96
CA GLU A 451 16.85 -3.44 -15.10
C GLU A 451 17.14 -1.96 -15.40
N ASN A 452 18.37 -1.64 -15.83
CA ASN A 452 18.80 -0.27 -16.12
C ASN A 452 18.68 0.12 -17.61
N ASP A 453 18.14 -0.75 -18.47
CA ASP A 453 18.01 -0.41 -19.89
C ASP A 453 16.84 0.56 -20.10
N PRO A 454 17.05 1.72 -20.75
CA PRO A 454 15.98 2.69 -20.96
C PRO A 454 14.83 2.14 -21.81
N ASN A 455 15.02 1.06 -22.60
CA ASN A 455 13.95 0.45 -23.37
C ASN A 455 13.07 -0.48 -22.53
N ARG A 456 13.54 -0.95 -21.37
CA ARG A 456 12.80 -1.87 -20.50
C ARG A 456 11.41 -1.33 -20.14
N ASP A 457 11.30 -0.03 -19.89
CA ASP A 457 10.07 0.64 -19.41
C ASP A 457 9.40 1.52 -20.48
N ASN A 458 9.67 1.28 -21.76
CA ASN A 458 9.10 2.03 -22.86
C ASN A 458 7.94 1.26 -23.53
N PHE A 459 6.71 1.72 -23.37
CA PHE A 459 5.55 1.24 -24.13
C PHE A 459 5.64 1.67 -25.60
N GLY A 460 5.20 0.81 -26.53
CA GLY A 460 5.11 1.14 -27.96
C GLY A 460 6.48 1.14 -28.64
N ARG A 461 7.24 0.05 -28.44
CA ARG A 461 8.57 -0.11 -29.03
C ARG A 461 8.52 -0.41 -30.52
N TRP A 462 7.41 -1.00 -31.01
CA TRP A 462 7.26 -1.45 -32.38
C TRP A 462 6.12 -0.73 -33.12
N GLY A 463 4.88 -0.86 -32.66
CA GLY A 463 3.68 -0.38 -33.33
C GLY A 463 3.69 1.14 -33.55
N GLY A 464 3.30 1.57 -34.74
CA GLY A 464 3.25 2.97 -35.14
C GLY A 464 4.61 3.64 -35.31
N ARG A 465 5.74 2.94 -35.14
CA ARG A 465 7.07 3.49 -35.42
C ARG A 465 7.21 3.77 -36.92
N PRO A 466 7.97 4.82 -37.32
CA PRO A 466 8.64 5.80 -36.47
C PRO A 466 7.73 6.99 -36.05
N PHE A 467 6.44 6.96 -36.35
CA PHE A 467 5.53 8.09 -36.15
C PHE A 467 5.03 8.22 -34.69
N PHE A 468 5.07 7.13 -33.94
CA PHE A 468 4.77 7.07 -32.51
C PHE A 468 6.05 6.88 -31.69
N ASN A 469 6.22 7.71 -30.65
CA ASN A 469 7.42 7.67 -29.81
C ASN A 469 7.31 6.75 -28.59
N GLY A 470 6.11 6.30 -28.24
CA GLY A 470 5.87 5.49 -27.05
C GLY A 470 5.55 6.31 -25.80
N ARG A 471 5.39 5.59 -24.68
CA ARG A 471 5.13 6.12 -23.32
C ARG A 471 6.03 5.41 -22.30
N ARG A 472 6.16 5.98 -21.11
CA ARG A 472 7.00 5.46 -20.03
C ARG A 472 6.17 4.76 -18.96
N THR A 473 6.64 3.60 -18.49
CA THR A 473 6.12 2.89 -17.31
C THR A 473 7.07 2.96 -16.10
N ASP A 474 8.03 3.88 -16.15
CA ASP A 474 8.89 4.32 -15.04
C ASP A 474 8.79 5.85 -14.83
N TYR A 475 7.63 6.41 -15.13
CA TYR A 475 7.38 7.84 -15.09
C TYR A 475 7.32 8.36 -13.64
N PHE A 476 8.18 9.33 -13.34
CA PHE A 476 8.35 9.92 -11.99
C PHE A 476 7.33 11.00 -11.62
N GLY A 477 6.31 11.24 -12.45
CA GLY A 477 5.27 12.23 -12.15
C GLY A 477 4.52 11.92 -10.86
N ARG A 478 4.01 12.95 -10.19
CA ARG A 478 3.26 12.83 -8.94
C ARG A 478 1.85 13.36 -9.09
N TYR A 479 0.88 12.52 -8.73
CA TYR A 479 -0.52 12.89 -8.61
C TYR A 479 -0.77 13.78 -7.38
N PRO A 480 -1.66 14.79 -7.45
CA PRO A 480 -2.27 15.35 -8.67
C PRO A 480 -1.43 16.47 -9.31
N PHE A 481 -0.21 16.74 -8.80
CA PHE A 481 0.58 17.91 -9.16
C PHE A 481 1.06 17.98 -10.60
N ASP A 482 1.53 16.84 -11.12
CA ASP A 482 2.10 16.74 -12.44
C ASP A 482 1.03 16.35 -13.49
N LEU A 483 -0.26 16.41 -13.11
CA LEU A 483 -1.35 16.27 -14.05
C LEU A 483 -1.32 17.42 -15.05
N THR A 484 -1.28 17.05 -16.32
CA THR A 484 -1.26 17.96 -17.46
C THR A 484 -2.66 18.17 -18.04
N GLY A 485 -3.61 17.31 -17.68
CA GLY A 485 -4.92 17.21 -18.33
C GLY A 485 -4.89 16.41 -19.63
N ALA A 486 -3.72 15.95 -20.08
CA ALA A 486 -3.58 15.00 -21.17
C ALA A 486 -3.60 13.58 -20.61
N ILE A 487 -4.72 12.88 -20.81
CA ILE A 487 -4.99 11.57 -20.20
C ILE A 487 -3.88 10.53 -20.40
N HIS A 488 -3.23 10.52 -21.57
CA HIS A 488 -2.11 9.62 -21.89
C HIS A 488 -0.86 9.93 -21.05
N THR A 489 -0.55 11.22 -20.86
CA THR A 489 0.59 11.64 -20.04
C THR A 489 0.32 11.38 -18.57
N ASP A 490 -0.89 11.72 -18.12
CA ASP A 490 -1.33 11.57 -16.74
C ASP A 490 -1.42 10.09 -16.34
N GLY A 491 -1.86 9.21 -17.26
CA GLY A 491 -1.96 7.77 -17.06
C GLY A 491 -0.63 7.08 -16.78
N GLN A 492 0.50 7.60 -17.28
CA GLN A 492 1.83 7.05 -17.00
C GLN A 492 2.15 7.02 -15.49
N ILE A 493 1.61 7.96 -14.70
CA ILE A 493 1.81 7.97 -13.24
C ILE A 493 1.21 6.70 -12.63
N TRP A 494 -0.02 6.36 -13.01
CA TRP A 494 -0.71 5.17 -12.52
C TRP A 494 -0.05 3.88 -13.01
N ALA A 495 0.24 3.80 -14.31
CA ALA A 495 0.88 2.64 -14.92
C ALA A 495 2.21 2.32 -14.23
N SER A 496 3.04 3.33 -14.00
CA SER A 496 4.35 3.17 -13.37
C SER A 496 4.23 2.72 -11.92
N SER A 497 3.22 3.19 -11.19
CA SER A 497 2.98 2.74 -9.80
C SER A 497 2.67 1.26 -9.73
N MET A 498 1.83 0.78 -10.65
CA MET A 498 1.44 -0.61 -10.71
C MET A 498 2.57 -1.52 -11.22
N ILE A 499 3.45 -1.03 -12.09
CA ILE A 499 4.67 -1.76 -12.50
C ILE A 499 5.65 -1.92 -11.33
N ASP A 500 5.88 -0.88 -10.52
CA ASP A 500 6.70 -1.02 -9.31
C ASP A 500 6.09 -2.05 -8.34
N ILE A 501 4.77 -2.04 -8.18
CA ILE A 501 4.05 -3.03 -7.36
C ILE A 501 4.27 -4.44 -7.92
N LEU A 502 4.15 -4.61 -9.24
CA LEU A 502 4.40 -5.88 -9.92
C LEU A 502 5.81 -6.40 -9.66
N ASP A 503 6.83 -5.54 -9.75
CA ASP A 503 8.22 -5.91 -9.48
C ASP A 503 8.42 -6.33 -8.01
N GLU A 504 7.68 -5.73 -7.07
CA GLU A 504 7.78 -6.01 -5.62
C GLU A 504 6.99 -7.24 -5.12
N ILE A 505 5.85 -7.57 -5.74
CA ILE A 505 4.95 -8.61 -5.24
C ILE A 505 4.72 -9.76 -6.23
N GLY A 506 5.21 -9.61 -7.46
CA GLY A 506 5.04 -10.55 -8.56
C GLY A 506 3.75 -10.29 -9.37
N ARG A 507 3.82 -10.62 -10.66
CA ARG A 507 2.78 -10.38 -11.67
C ARG A 507 1.40 -10.91 -11.27
N ASP A 508 1.27 -12.20 -10.97
CA ASP A 508 -0.05 -12.82 -10.72
C ASP A 508 -0.80 -12.12 -9.58
N LYS A 509 -0.08 -11.72 -8.52
CA LYS A 509 -0.68 -10.98 -7.40
C LYS A 509 -1.02 -9.56 -7.80
N ALA A 510 -0.11 -8.85 -8.47
CA ALA A 510 -0.34 -7.47 -8.89
C ALA A 510 -1.52 -7.36 -9.87
N ASP A 511 -1.57 -8.23 -10.88
CA ASP A 511 -2.66 -8.29 -11.86
C ASP A 511 -4.00 -8.63 -11.19
N LEU A 512 -4.03 -9.61 -10.29
CA LEU A 512 -5.24 -9.96 -9.54
C LEU A 512 -5.74 -8.77 -8.71
N LEU A 513 -4.85 -8.14 -7.93
CA LEU A 513 -5.18 -6.99 -7.09
C LEU A 513 -5.63 -5.77 -7.88
N PHE A 514 -5.00 -5.54 -9.04
CA PHE A 514 -5.37 -4.51 -9.99
C PHE A 514 -6.80 -4.70 -10.51
N LEU A 515 -7.13 -5.88 -11.04
CA LEU A 515 -8.44 -6.15 -11.61
C LEU A 515 -9.54 -6.15 -10.55
N GLU A 516 -9.32 -6.83 -9.43
CA GLU A 516 -10.25 -6.84 -8.29
C GLU A 516 -10.44 -5.43 -7.69
N GLY A 517 -9.38 -4.63 -7.68
CA GLY A 517 -9.41 -3.21 -7.32
C GLY A 517 -10.28 -2.40 -8.27
N LEU A 518 -10.00 -2.47 -9.58
CA LEU A 518 -10.77 -1.76 -10.61
C LEU A 518 -12.26 -2.14 -10.57
N ALA A 519 -12.62 -3.40 -10.27
CA ALA A 519 -14.00 -3.85 -10.15
C ALA A 519 -14.82 -3.04 -9.10
N MET A 520 -14.17 -2.48 -8.08
CA MET A 520 -14.83 -1.63 -7.07
C MET A 520 -15.09 -0.19 -7.55
N THR A 521 -14.43 0.24 -8.62
CA THR A 521 -14.50 1.62 -9.12
C THR A 521 -15.69 1.85 -10.06
N GLY A 522 -15.87 3.10 -10.50
CA GLY A 522 -16.88 3.49 -11.49
C GLY A 522 -16.47 4.74 -12.27
N SER A 523 -17.39 5.27 -13.09
CA SER A 523 -17.09 6.33 -14.07
C SER A 523 -16.65 7.67 -13.46
N ASN A 524 -16.86 7.88 -12.16
CA ASN A 524 -16.44 9.05 -11.40
C ASN A 524 -15.12 8.84 -10.62
N SER A 525 -14.56 7.62 -10.67
CA SER A 525 -13.37 7.27 -9.89
C SER A 525 -12.10 7.88 -10.48
N ASN A 526 -11.16 8.25 -9.63
CA ASN A 526 -9.82 8.69 -10.06
C ASN A 526 -8.75 7.64 -9.65
N THR A 527 -7.50 7.93 -9.98
CA THR A 527 -6.35 7.07 -9.66
C THR A 527 -6.13 6.88 -8.15
N GLU A 528 -6.47 7.85 -7.29
CA GLU A 528 -6.45 7.66 -5.83
C GLU A 528 -7.53 6.67 -5.36
N ASP A 529 -8.75 6.73 -5.91
CA ASP A 529 -9.78 5.74 -5.63
C ASP A 529 -9.33 4.33 -6.03
N ALA A 530 -8.70 4.21 -7.19
CA ALA A 530 -8.15 2.95 -7.69
C ALA A 530 -7.05 2.42 -6.76
N ALA A 531 -6.10 3.26 -6.33
CA ALA A 531 -5.06 2.88 -5.37
C ALA A 531 -5.66 2.32 -4.06
N ARG A 532 -6.68 3.00 -3.52
CA ARG A 532 -7.37 2.55 -2.30
C ARG A 532 -8.17 1.28 -2.51
N ALA A 533 -8.75 1.11 -3.69
CA ALA A 533 -9.44 -0.12 -4.08
C ALA A 533 -8.46 -1.30 -4.20
N VAL A 534 -7.27 -1.10 -4.78
CA VAL A 534 -6.21 -2.12 -4.84
C VAL A 534 -5.76 -2.54 -3.43
N LEU A 535 -5.55 -1.58 -2.52
CA LEU A 535 -5.26 -1.90 -1.11
C LEU A 535 -6.42 -2.64 -0.42
N LYS A 536 -7.67 -2.27 -0.73
CA LYS A 536 -8.84 -2.98 -0.23
C LYS A 536 -8.85 -4.43 -0.71
N ALA A 537 -8.54 -4.68 -1.98
CA ALA A 537 -8.44 -6.02 -2.53
C ALA A 537 -7.40 -6.85 -1.78
N ASP A 538 -6.23 -6.27 -1.47
CA ASP A 538 -5.17 -6.97 -0.71
C ASP A 538 -5.59 -7.28 0.72
N SER A 539 -6.31 -6.36 1.36
CA SER A 539 -6.84 -6.59 2.71
C SER A 539 -7.81 -7.78 2.75
N VAL A 540 -8.58 -8.00 1.69
CA VAL A 540 -9.59 -9.07 1.60
C VAL A 540 -8.96 -10.39 1.16
N LEU A 541 -8.13 -10.36 0.11
CA LEU A 541 -7.58 -11.58 -0.50
C LEU A 541 -6.35 -12.12 0.26
N PHE A 542 -5.56 -11.23 0.86
CA PHE A 542 -4.26 -11.57 1.44
C PHE A 542 -4.06 -11.01 2.85
N GLY A 543 -5.11 -10.51 3.51
CA GLY A 543 -5.00 -9.99 4.87
C GLY A 543 -4.05 -8.78 5.02
N ALA A 544 -3.90 -8.00 3.94
CA ALA A 544 -3.00 -6.84 3.85
C ALA A 544 -1.49 -7.16 3.89
N GLU A 545 -1.09 -8.39 3.57
CA GLU A 545 0.33 -8.82 3.55
C GLU A 545 1.20 -8.01 2.58
N ASN A 546 0.62 -7.49 1.49
CA ASN A 546 1.36 -6.75 0.47
C ASN A 546 1.22 -5.22 0.63
N ALA A 547 0.32 -4.76 1.49
CA ALA A 547 -0.02 -3.36 1.68
C ALA A 547 1.20 -2.46 1.96
N ALA A 548 2.17 -2.90 2.76
CA ALA A 548 3.36 -2.09 3.05
C ALA A 548 4.16 -1.73 1.79
N ARG A 549 4.39 -2.69 0.90
CA ARG A 549 5.10 -2.52 -0.37
C ARG A 549 4.30 -1.67 -1.36
N MET A 550 2.99 -1.91 -1.45
CA MET A 550 2.12 -1.13 -2.35
C MET A 550 1.95 0.33 -1.90
N VAL A 551 1.82 0.56 -0.60
CA VAL A 551 1.71 1.91 -0.03
C VAL A 551 2.94 2.74 -0.34
N GLU A 552 4.14 2.14 -0.37
CA GLU A 552 5.36 2.85 -0.76
C GLU A 552 5.25 3.41 -2.18
N SER A 553 4.96 2.57 -3.17
CA SER A 553 4.76 3.00 -4.57
C SER A 553 3.67 4.06 -4.72
N PHE A 554 2.53 3.88 -4.03
CA PHE A 554 1.41 4.83 -4.09
C PHE A 554 1.72 6.17 -3.40
N VAL A 555 2.49 6.18 -2.32
CA VAL A 555 2.92 7.41 -1.63
C VAL A 555 3.95 8.16 -2.47
N GLU A 556 4.92 7.46 -3.06
CA GLU A 556 5.97 8.08 -3.89
C GLU A 556 5.39 8.82 -5.10
N ARG A 557 4.28 8.31 -5.65
CA ARG A 557 3.55 8.90 -6.78
C ARG A 557 2.37 9.79 -6.37
N GLY A 558 2.17 10.01 -5.07
CA GLY A 558 1.19 10.98 -4.55
C GLY A 558 -0.27 10.52 -4.55
N PHE A 559 -0.55 9.24 -4.81
CA PHE A 559 -1.90 8.67 -4.67
C PHE A 559 -2.31 8.51 -3.20
N LEU A 560 -1.34 8.21 -2.32
CA LEU A 560 -1.53 8.05 -0.89
C LEU A 560 -0.62 8.97 -0.09
N PHE A 561 -0.95 9.17 1.18
CA PHE A 561 -0.43 10.22 2.04
C PHE A 561 -0.06 9.58 3.38
N ARG A 562 1.04 10.05 3.99
CA ARG A 562 1.52 9.49 5.27
C ARG A 562 2.11 10.58 6.14
N ALA A 563 1.56 10.75 7.35
CA ALA A 563 2.27 11.46 8.41
C ALA A 563 3.51 10.64 8.83
N ALA A 564 4.67 11.26 8.84
CA ALA A 564 5.92 10.61 9.23
C ALA A 564 6.82 11.59 9.96
N ALA A 565 7.56 11.07 10.92
CA ALA A 565 8.44 11.84 11.78
C ALA A 565 9.72 11.05 12.04
N ALA A 566 10.82 11.76 12.29
CA ALA A 566 12.05 11.19 12.78
C ALA A 566 12.70 12.11 13.82
N ALA A 567 13.65 11.57 14.59
CA ALA A 567 14.37 12.33 15.59
C ALA A 567 15.84 11.93 15.75
N THR A 568 16.65 12.89 16.22
CA THR A 568 18.04 12.66 16.64
C THR A 568 18.16 12.77 18.16
N GLY A 569 19.10 12.02 18.74
CA GLY A 569 19.34 12.06 20.20
C GLY A 569 18.27 11.33 21.04
N ARG A 570 17.65 10.27 20.49
CA ARG A 570 16.48 9.58 21.08
C ARG A 570 16.74 8.85 22.40
N SER A 571 17.98 8.82 22.87
CA SER A 571 18.34 8.15 24.13
C SER A 571 19.53 8.82 24.80
N GLY A 572 19.48 8.94 26.13
CA GLY A 572 20.58 9.48 26.94
C GLY A 572 20.11 9.86 28.36
N PRO A 573 21.00 10.44 29.19
CA PRO A 573 20.64 10.90 30.53
C PRO A 573 19.62 12.05 30.50
N GLY A 574 18.76 12.09 31.52
CA GLY A 574 17.92 13.26 31.78
C GLY A 574 18.73 14.44 32.35
N PRO A 575 18.40 15.70 32.00
CA PRO A 575 17.42 16.10 30.99
C PRO A 575 17.92 15.83 29.56
N LEU A 576 17.09 15.14 28.76
CA LEU A 576 17.43 14.73 27.40
C LEU A 576 16.77 15.64 26.38
N ASN A 577 17.55 16.43 25.66
CA ASN A 577 17.03 17.23 24.54
C ASN A 577 17.02 16.42 23.23
N VAL A 578 15.84 16.26 22.65
CA VAL A 578 15.61 15.51 21.41
C VAL A 578 15.13 16.45 20.32
N THR A 579 15.71 16.34 19.12
CA THR A 579 15.27 17.13 17.96
C THR A 579 14.45 16.27 17.02
N PHE A 580 13.24 16.71 16.73
CA PHE A 580 12.26 16.07 15.86
C PHE A 580 12.11 16.83 14.56
N PHE A 581 11.94 16.09 13.47
CA PHE A 581 11.69 16.65 12.15
C PHE A 581 10.57 15.88 11.43
N ASP A 582 9.74 16.66 10.75
CA ASP A 582 8.69 16.17 9.88
C ASP A 582 9.26 15.51 8.62
N LEU A 583 8.75 14.33 8.30
CA LEU A 583 8.98 13.60 7.06
C LEU A 583 7.66 13.29 6.35
N SER A 584 6.57 13.94 6.77
CA SER A 584 5.24 13.67 6.27
C SER A 584 5.15 13.96 4.78
N THR A 585 4.48 13.06 4.07
CA THR A 585 4.25 13.17 2.64
C THR A 585 2.79 13.54 2.44
N PHE A 586 2.60 14.71 1.84
CA PHE A 586 1.28 15.34 1.79
C PHE A 586 0.58 15.29 0.46
N GLY A 587 1.12 14.63 -0.58
CA GLY A 587 0.56 14.39 -1.92
C GLY A 587 -0.07 15.58 -2.69
N GLU A 588 -0.58 16.60 -2.00
CA GLU A 588 -0.94 17.98 -2.33
C GLU A 588 -0.19 18.91 -1.36
N GLY A 589 0.54 19.93 -1.83
CA GLY A 589 1.35 20.83 -1.00
C GLY A 589 2.45 20.14 -0.16
N SER A 590 3.16 20.95 0.62
CA SER A 590 3.86 20.47 1.80
C SER A 590 2.92 20.53 2.99
N ALA A 591 3.20 19.77 4.04
CA ALA A 591 2.67 20.11 5.35
C ALA A 591 2.90 21.62 5.58
N ASN A 592 1.86 22.32 6.01
CA ASN A 592 1.91 23.74 6.37
C ASN A 592 1.47 23.96 7.82
N SER A 593 1.03 22.91 8.51
CA SER A 593 0.77 22.88 9.93
C SER A 593 1.17 21.53 10.53
N TRP A 594 1.70 21.60 11.75
CA TRP A 594 2.14 20.46 12.55
C TRP A 594 1.61 20.64 13.97
N ALA A 595 1.35 19.54 14.64
CA ALA A 595 1.02 19.48 16.04
C ALA A 595 1.74 18.26 16.62
N TRP A 596 2.84 18.53 17.31
CA TRP A 596 3.61 17.55 18.06
C TRP A 596 3.07 17.45 19.47
N ASP A 597 2.94 16.22 19.95
CA ASP A 597 2.66 15.85 21.34
C ASP A 597 3.74 14.84 21.75
N PHE A 598 4.73 15.30 22.52
CA PHE A 598 5.96 14.57 22.80
C PHE A 598 5.82 13.53 23.91
N GLU A 599 4.76 13.64 24.72
CA GLU A 599 4.42 12.73 25.81
C GLU A 599 3.15 11.91 25.53
N SER A 600 2.48 12.17 24.41
CA SER A 600 1.18 11.61 24.03
C SER A 600 0.10 11.79 25.11
N ASP A 601 0.09 12.96 25.75
CA ASP A 601 -0.85 13.31 26.82
C ASP A 601 -2.15 13.98 26.31
N GLY A 602 -2.22 14.24 25.00
CA GLY A 602 -3.33 14.88 24.31
C GLY A 602 -3.19 16.40 24.17
N MET A 603 -2.09 17.00 24.65
CA MET A 603 -1.77 18.41 24.47
C MET A 603 -0.73 18.61 23.36
N VAL A 604 -0.86 19.73 22.64
CA VAL A 604 0.09 20.07 21.57
C VAL A 604 1.22 20.90 22.16
N ASP A 605 2.45 20.39 22.03
CA ASP A 605 3.67 20.99 22.56
C ASP A 605 4.39 21.88 21.55
N ALA A 606 4.36 21.51 20.27
CA ALA A 606 5.03 22.27 19.22
C ALA A 606 4.27 22.22 17.89
N THR A 607 4.45 23.25 17.06
CA THR A 607 3.72 23.41 15.80
C THR A 607 4.60 23.70 14.58
N SER A 608 5.89 23.42 14.65
CA SER A 608 6.85 23.61 13.56
C SER A 608 7.29 22.28 12.94
N SER A 609 7.71 22.31 11.67
CA SER A 609 8.25 21.12 10.98
C SER A 609 9.56 20.59 11.58
N LEU A 610 10.31 21.46 12.25
CA LEU A 610 11.48 21.14 13.06
C LEU A 610 11.18 21.58 14.49
N ALA A 611 11.17 20.65 15.44
CA ALA A 611 10.84 20.91 16.84
C ALA A 611 11.87 20.26 17.77
N SER A 612 11.99 20.77 18.98
CA SER A 612 12.85 20.21 20.02
C SER A 612 12.09 20.11 21.33
N HIS A 613 12.28 19.01 22.06
CA HIS A 613 11.68 18.81 23.37
C HIS A 613 12.72 18.25 24.34
N THR A 614 12.72 18.79 25.56
CA THR A 614 13.59 18.34 26.64
C THR A 614 12.79 17.48 27.61
N TYR A 615 13.11 16.20 27.65
CA TYR A 615 12.51 15.28 28.61
C TYR A 615 13.28 15.35 29.92
N GLU A 616 12.68 16.00 30.92
CA GLU A 616 13.30 16.27 32.23
C GLU A 616 13.38 15.02 33.10
N GLN A 617 12.38 14.14 33.00
CA GLN A 617 12.26 12.96 33.85
C GLN A 617 12.71 11.69 33.11
N PRO A 618 13.35 10.75 33.81
CA PRO A 618 13.60 9.43 33.28
C PRO A 618 12.32 8.69 32.90
N GLY A 619 12.32 7.97 31.77
CA GLY A 619 11.14 7.28 31.26
C GLY A 619 11.20 6.94 29.77
N LEU A 620 10.22 6.15 29.33
CA LEU A 620 9.93 5.91 27.91
C LEU A 620 8.77 6.81 27.48
N TYR A 621 8.95 7.51 26.36
CA TYR A 621 7.98 8.47 25.84
C TYR A 621 7.55 8.09 24.43
N SER A 622 6.24 8.12 24.19
CA SER A 622 5.65 7.98 22.86
C SER A 622 5.38 9.37 22.28
N VAL A 623 5.65 9.55 20.98
CA VAL A 623 5.53 10.86 20.31
C VAL A 623 4.45 10.79 19.26
N THR A 624 3.53 11.74 19.28
CA THR A 624 2.47 11.87 18.27
C THR A 624 2.75 13.09 17.40
N LEU A 625 2.70 12.91 16.08
CA LEU A 625 2.71 14.01 15.11
C LEU A 625 1.38 14.00 14.36
N THR A 626 0.65 15.11 14.43
CA THR A 626 -0.42 15.42 13.50
C THR A 626 0.07 16.48 12.52
N ALA A 627 0.10 16.16 11.23
CA ALA A 627 0.51 17.10 10.19
C ALA A 627 -0.65 17.37 9.24
N SER A 628 -0.67 18.55 8.63
CA SER A 628 -1.72 18.97 7.68
C SER A 628 -1.18 19.92 6.63
N ASN A 629 -1.72 19.83 5.41
CA ASN A 629 -1.48 20.75 4.29
C ASN A 629 -2.63 21.77 4.10
N GLY A 630 -3.62 21.78 5.00
CA GLY A 630 -4.82 22.62 4.92
C GLY A 630 -6.01 22.00 4.17
N THR A 631 -5.80 20.93 3.39
CA THR A 631 -6.88 20.13 2.78
C THR A 631 -7.03 18.75 3.41
N ARG A 632 -5.94 18.20 3.94
CA ARG A 632 -5.83 16.90 4.62
C ARG A 632 -5.07 17.01 5.92
N THR A 633 -5.37 16.11 6.85
CA THR A 633 -4.69 16.00 8.15
C THR A 633 -4.45 14.52 8.44
N GLU A 634 -3.22 14.17 8.79
CA GLU A 634 -2.80 12.82 9.11
C GLU A 634 -2.09 12.80 10.46
N THR A 635 -2.27 11.73 11.22
CA THR A 635 -1.66 11.55 12.54
C THR A 635 -0.84 10.26 12.56
N THR A 636 0.38 10.35 13.08
CA THR A 636 1.25 9.20 13.33
C THR A 636 1.69 9.17 14.79
N VAL A 637 1.77 7.96 15.36
CA VAL A 637 2.21 7.73 16.75
C VAL A 637 3.47 6.85 16.71
N LEU A 638 4.55 7.38 17.28
CA LEU A 638 5.82 6.69 17.47
C LEU A 638 5.87 6.17 18.91
N THR A 639 5.51 4.90 19.11
CA THR A 639 5.44 4.27 20.44
C THR A 639 6.84 4.05 21.03
N ASP A 640 7.02 4.38 22.32
CA ASP A 640 8.26 4.21 23.09
C ASP A 640 9.51 4.74 22.34
N TYR A 641 9.35 5.87 21.65
CA TYR A 641 10.30 6.38 20.67
C TYR A 641 11.50 7.12 21.29
N VAL A 642 11.35 7.66 22.50
CA VAL A 642 12.41 8.32 23.27
C VAL A 642 12.63 7.61 24.61
N SER A 643 13.90 7.39 24.98
CA SER A 643 14.31 6.79 26.26
C SER A 643 15.21 7.73 27.07
N VAL A 644 14.71 8.24 28.19
CA VAL A 644 15.49 9.02 29.14
C VAL A 644 15.99 8.11 30.24
N ASN A 645 17.30 7.94 30.31
CA ASN A 645 17.96 6.93 31.12
C ASN A 645 18.31 7.46 32.51
N SER A 646 18.10 6.64 33.55
CA SER A 646 18.61 6.85 34.92
C SER A 646 18.65 5.54 35.72
N GLY A 647 19.40 5.51 36.82
CA GLY A 647 19.44 4.36 37.71
C GLY A 647 20.14 3.16 37.09
N VAL A 648 19.74 1.96 37.48
CA VAL A 648 20.33 0.70 37.04
C VAL A 648 19.51 0.08 35.91
N TYR A 649 20.12 -0.14 34.74
CA TYR A 649 19.48 -0.92 33.68
C TYR A 649 19.74 -2.41 33.90
N VAL A 650 18.67 -3.22 33.98
CA VAL A 650 18.73 -4.67 34.11
C VAL A 650 18.07 -5.30 32.90
N TRP A 651 18.84 -5.99 32.08
CA TRP A 651 18.34 -6.73 30.93
C TRP A 651 18.49 -8.24 31.14
N GLU A 652 17.46 -8.96 30.72
CA GLU A 652 17.41 -10.41 30.69
C GLU A 652 17.08 -10.88 29.28
N GLY A 653 17.80 -11.88 28.77
CA GLY A 653 17.54 -12.47 27.45
C GLY A 653 16.11 -12.97 27.26
N PHE A 654 15.77 -13.38 26.03
CA PHE A 654 14.45 -13.93 25.65
C PHE A 654 14.50 -15.47 25.51
N GLY A 655 13.45 -16.22 25.87
CA GLY A 655 13.42 -17.71 25.84
C GLY A 655 13.07 -18.42 27.16
N ASN A 656 13.49 -19.68 27.35
CA ASN A 656 13.24 -20.46 28.58
C ASN A 656 13.79 -19.71 29.82
N PRO A 657 12.96 -19.32 30.80
CA PRO A 657 13.37 -18.48 31.92
C PRO A 657 14.16 -19.22 33.01
N GLN A 658 14.30 -20.55 32.95
CA GLN A 658 15.05 -21.30 33.95
C GLN A 658 16.54 -20.87 33.95
N GLY A 659 17.05 -20.51 35.13
CA GLY A 659 18.47 -20.19 35.34
C GLY A 659 18.90 -18.78 34.91
N ARG A 660 18.00 -17.78 34.84
CA ARG A 660 18.35 -16.37 34.53
C ARG A 660 18.28 -15.46 35.75
N SER A 661 19.17 -14.47 35.84
CA SER A 661 19.33 -13.65 37.06
C SER A 661 18.70 -12.27 36.99
N GLY A 662 18.35 -11.77 35.80
CA GLY A 662 17.91 -10.39 35.60
C GLY A 662 16.71 -10.02 36.49
N ARG A 663 15.70 -10.89 36.59
CA ARG A 663 14.57 -10.65 37.50
C ARG A 663 14.98 -10.52 38.96
N TYR A 664 15.83 -11.43 39.45
CA TYR A 664 16.32 -11.40 40.83
C TYR A 664 17.12 -10.13 41.10
N ILE A 665 18.04 -9.78 40.21
CA ILE A 665 18.85 -8.55 40.30
C ILE A 665 17.94 -7.33 40.39
N TYR A 666 16.95 -7.23 39.51
CA TYR A 666 15.99 -6.13 39.51
C TYR A 666 15.20 -6.04 40.82
N GLU A 667 14.62 -7.16 41.28
CA GLU A 667 13.86 -7.20 42.54
C GLU A 667 14.72 -6.78 43.73
N SER A 668 15.99 -7.21 43.79
CA SER A 668 16.94 -6.77 44.82
C SER A 668 17.34 -5.30 44.73
N MET A 669 17.43 -4.70 43.53
CA MET A 669 17.64 -3.24 43.40
C MET A 669 16.47 -2.47 44.01
N LEU A 670 15.24 -2.90 43.73
CA LEU A 670 14.05 -2.27 44.29
C LEU A 670 13.97 -2.39 45.81
N GLU A 671 14.35 -3.56 46.35
CA GLU A 671 14.42 -3.80 47.79
C GLU A 671 15.44 -2.87 48.48
N ALA A 672 16.60 -2.69 47.87
CA ALA A 672 17.65 -1.79 48.36
C ALA A 672 17.37 -0.29 48.12
N GLY A 673 16.23 0.06 47.50
CA GLY A 673 15.88 1.44 47.18
C GLY A 673 16.70 2.06 46.03
N VAL A 674 17.34 1.23 45.20
CA VAL A 674 18.09 1.66 44.01
C VAL A 674 17.14 1.75 42.82
N PRO A 675 16.98 2.93 42.17
CA PRO A 675 16.17 3.04 40.97
C PRO A 675 16.68 2.09 39.88
N ALA A 676 15.80 1.27 39.32
CA ALA A 676 16.17 0.31 38.29
C ALA A 676 15.10 0.16 37.20
N VAL A 677 15.54 -0.16 35.99
CA VAL A 677 14.71 -0.48 34.83
C VAL A 677 14.94 -1.93 34.45
N TYR A 678 13.87 -2.71 34.28
CA TYR A 678 13.95 -4.11 33.86
C TYR A 678 13.42 -4.31 32.45
N SER A 679 14.22 -4.92 31.57
CA SER A 679 13.84 -5.24 30.20
C SER A 679 14.01 -6.73 29.88
N ARG A 680 13.05 -7.26 29.11
CA ARG A 680 13.08 -8.60 28.49
C ARG A 680 12.93 -8.55 26.98
N THR A 681 13.23 -7.41 26.37
CA THR A 681 13.13 -7.23 24.91
C THR A 681 14.15 -8.11 24.20
N ALA A 682 13.78 -8.63 23.03
CA ALA A 682 14.67 -9.48 22.22
C ALA A 682 15.97 -8.74 21.82
N ALA A 683 15.89 -7.43 21.58
CA ALA A 683 17.05 -6.56 21.37
C ALA A 683 17.49 -5.88 22.67
N ILE A 684 18.80 -5.79 22.89
CA ILE A 684 19.42 -5.01 23.98
C ILE A 684 19.35 -3.52 23.63
N HIS A 685 19.19 -2.65 24.62
CA HIS A 685 19.11 -1.20 24.42
C HIS A 685 20.37 -0.65 23.68
N PRO A 686 20.21 0.20 22.66
CA PRO A 686 21.31 0.55 21.75
C PRO A 686 22.33 1.56 22.30
N SER A 687 22.10 2.13 23.49
CA SER A 687 23.03 3.02 24.19
C SER A 687 22.82 2.95 25.71
N PHE A 688 23.88 2.86 26.51
CA PHE A 688 23.73 2.86 27.96
C PHE A 688 24.07 4.19 28.63
N ASP A 689 24.27 5.24 27.84
CA ASP A 689 24.57 6.56 28.36
C ASP A 689 23.48 7.05 29.32
N GLY A 690 23.88 7.55 30.49
CA GLY A 690 22.98 8.02 31.55
C GLY A 690 22.52 6.98 32.58
N TYR A 691 22.81 5.68 32.41
CA TYR A 691 22.60 4.71 33.49
C TYR A 691 23.76 4.73 34.49
N ASP A 692 23.45 4.56 35.78
CA ASP A 692 24.42 4.44 36.88
C ASP A 692 25.18 3.11 36.84
N ALA A 693 24.49 2.05 36.42
CA ALA A 693 25.05 0.73 36.09
C ALA A 693 24.14 -0.06 35.14
N VAL A 694 24.72 -1.05 34.49
CA VAL A 694 24.07 -1.93 33.51
C VAL A 694 24.32 -3.39 33.88
N PHE A 695 23.27 -4.20 34.02
CA PHE A 695 23.33 -5.63 34.31
C PHE A 695 22.73 -6.40 33.13
N LEU A 696 23.54 -7.23 32.47
CA LEU A 696 23.14 -7.99 31.29
C LEU A 696 23.19 -9.50 31.58
N SER A 697 22.01 -10.13 31.60
CA SER A 697 21.86 -11.56 31.90
C SER A 697 21.55 -12.37 30.63
N PHE A 698 22.56 -13.03 30.05
CA PHE A 698 22.41 -13.79 28.79
C PHE A 698 21.83 -15.20 28.98
N GLY A 699 21.88 -15.73 30.21
CA GLY A 699 21.38 -17.07 30.52
C GLY A 699 22.42 -18.19 30.30
N PRO A 700 22.06 -19.44 30.62
CA PRO A 700 22.90 -20.60 30.35
C PRO A 700 22.90 -20.94 28.84
N PHE A 701 23.88 -21.73 28.40
CA PHE A 701 23.91 -22.25 27.04
C PHE A 701 22.89 -23.40 26.89
N ASP A 702 21.91 -23.25 26.01
CA ASP A 702 20.94 -24.29 25.64
C ASP A 702 21.05 -24.60 24.12
N PRO A 703 21.43 -25.83 23.71
CA PRO A 703 21.50 -26.22 22.30
C PRO A 703 20.14 -26.18 21.57
N GLN A 704 19.02 -26.22 22.31
CA GLN A 704 17.66 -26.19 21.76
C GLN A 704 17.08 -24.76 21.72
N ASN A 705 17.60 -23.85 22.55
CA ASN A 705 17.27 -22.43 22.58
C ASN A 705 18.56 -21.62 22.73
N LEU A 706 19.22 -21.29 21.61
CA LEU A 706 20.44 -20.50 21.67
C LEU A 706 20.20 -19.18 22.41
N PRO A 707 21.06 -18.78 23.36
CA PRO A 707 20.92 -17.50 24.04
C PRO A 707 20.94 -16.34 23.03
N THR A 708 20.30 -15.22 23.38
CA THR A 708 20.33 -14.00 22.54
C THR A 708 21.79 -13.67 22.21
N PRO A 709 22.19 -13.70 20.93
CA PRO A 709 23.57 -13.42 20.56
C PRO A 709 23.90 -11.95 20.88
N LEU A 710 25.07 -11.70 21.49
CA LEU A 710 25.64 -10.36 21.52
C LEU A 710 26.17 -10.08 20.11
N ASP A 711 25.45 -9.31 19.31
CA ASP A 711 25.87 -8.85 17.99
C ASP A 711 26.59 -7.48 18.07
N ASP A 712 27.04 -6.95 16.93
CA ASP A 712 27.96 -5.81 16.89
C ASP A 712 27.43 -4.52 17.53
N ILE A 713 26.12 -4.27 17.47
CA ILE A 713 25.50 -3.03 17.98
C ILE A 713 25.54 -2.96 19.52
N PRO A 714 24.98 -3.91 20.28
CA PRO A 714 25.06 -3.92 21.73
C PRO A 714 26.50 -4.15 22.23
N ALA A 715 27.34 -4.88 21.50
CA ALA A 715 28.76 -4.98 21.86
C ALA A 715 29.46 -3.61 21.82
N ARG A 716 29.18 -2.78 20.81
CA ARG A 716 29.65 -1.39 20.74
C ARG A 716 29.07 -0.53 21.87
N ALA A 717 27.80 -0.69 22.20
CA ALA A 717 27.16 0.05 23.30
C ALA A 717 27.81 -0.27 24.67
N ILE A 718 28.12 -1.54 24.94
CA ILE A 718 28.84 -1.96 26.16
C ILE A 718 30.25 -1.35 26.17
N ARG A 719 30.98 -1.48 25.05
CA ARG A 719 32.32 -0.88 24.89
C ARG A 719 32.30 0.61 25.19
N ASP A 720 31.44 1.37 24.51
CA ASP A 720 31.40 2.83 24.62
C ASP A 720 31.02 3.28 26.03
N TYR A 721 30.06 2.60 26.65
CA TYR A 721 29.65 2.88 28.02
C TYR A 721 30.80 2.64 29.02
N VAL A 722 31.48 1.49 28.96
CA VAL A 722 32.58 1.18 29.89
C VAL A 722 33.82 2.04 29.64
N LEU A 723 34.16 2.31 28.37
CA LEU A 723 35.26 3.22 28.04
C LEU A 723 34.95 4.67 28.41
N GLY A 724 33.67 5.03 28.52
CA GLY A 724 33.17 6.32 29.02
C GLY A 724 33.11 6.43 30.55
N GLY A 725 33.52 5.41 31.32
CA GLY A 725 33.46 5.44 32.78
C GLY A 725 32.25 4.70 33.39
N GLY A 726 31.42 4.08 32.56
CA GLY A 726 30.23 3.32 32.97
C GLY A 726 30.54 2.02 33.71
N LYS A 727 29.48 1.42 34.28
CA LYS A 727 29.59 0.26 35.17
C LYS A 727 28.74 -0.90 34.64
N VAL A 728 29.38 -1.99 34.20
CA VAL A 728 28.68 -3.11 33.56
C VAL A 728 28.91 -4.42 34.30
N TYR A 729 27.83 -5.15 34.58
CA TYR A 729 27.85 -6.54 34.99
C TYR A 729 27.32 -7.40 33.83
N VAL A 730 28.05 -8.44 33.47
CA VAL A 730 27.62 -9.39 32.45
C VAL A 730 27.78 -10.83 32.94
N GLU A 731 26.76 -11.65 32.72
CA GLU A 731 26.74 -13.07 33.07
C GLU A 731 26.18 -13.95 31.95
N GLY A 732 26.54 -15.24 31.97
CA GLY A 732 26.02 -16.27 31.07
C GLY A 732 27.07 -16.91 30.16
N ALA A 733 26.73 -18.06 29.59
CA ALA A 733 27.68 -18.86 28.80
C ALA A 733 27.89 -18.26 27.40
N GLN A 734 29.16 -18.21 26.95
CA GLN A 734 29.62 -17.73 25.63
C GLN A 734 29.69 -16.21 25.40
N VAL A 735 29.48 -15.36 26.43
CA VAL A 735 29.63 -13.89 26.33
C VAL A 735 30.97 -13.47 25.73
N PHE A 736 32.05 -14.17 26.09
CA PHE A 736 33.40 -13.96 25.56
C PHE A 736 33.92 -15.16 24.75
N GLY A 737 33.03 -15.91 24.09
CA GLY A 737 33.36 -17.08 23.27
C GLY A 737 33.75 -16.73 21.81
N SER A 738 33.62 -17.71 20.90
CA SER A 738 33.97 -17.58 19.46
C SER A 738 33.38 -16.36 18.77
N ASN A 739 32.17 -15.96 19.16
CA ASN A 739 31.43 -14.89 18.49
C ASN A 739 32.00 -13.50 18.82
N GLN A 740 32.74 -13.37 19.92
CA GLN A 740 33.35 -12.11 20.37
C GLN A 740 34.88 -12.14 20.35
N ALA A 741 35.49 -13.25 19.91
CA ALA A 741 36.93 -13.42 19.86
C ALA A 741 37.64 -12.38 18.97
N SER A 742 36.96 -11.85 17.94
CA SER A 742 37.46 -10.79 17.06
C SER A 742 37.14 -9.37 17.55
N ASN A 743 36.38 -9.21 18.63
CA ASN A 743 35.94 -7.89 19.12
C ASN A 743 36.98 -7.27 20.08
N ALA A 744 38.08 -6.79 19.51
CA ALA A 744 39.24 -6.31 20.29
C ALA A 744 38.89 -5.21 21.31
N GLU A 745 37.95 -4.33 21.00
CA GLU A 745 37.59 -3.20 21.86
C GLU A 745 36.64 -3.62 22.99
N LEU A 746 35.70 -4.53 22.74
CA LEU A 746 34.92 -5.15 23.81
C LEU A 746 35.84 -5.94 24.74
N LEU A 747 36.76 -6.73 24.19
CA LEU A 747 37.76 -7.45 24.99
C LEU A 747 38.59 -6.46 25.83
N GLN A 748 38.98 -5.32 25.27
CA GLN A 748 39.68 -4.26 26.00
C GLN A 748 38.87 -3.65 27.15
N ALA A 749 37.58 -3.40 26.97
CA ALA A 749 36.71 -2.88 28.04
C ALA A 749 36.70 -3.80 29.29
N PHE A 750 36.86 -5.11 29.09
CA PHE A 750 36.96 -6.12 30.15
C PHE A 750 38.41 -6.51 30.50
N GLY A 751 39.42 -5.82 29.96
CA GLY A 751 40.84 -6.07 30.26
C GLY A 751 41.45 -7.29 29.57
N MET A 752 40.86 -7.77 28.48
CA MET A 752 41.25 -8.99 27.77
C MET A 752 42.01 -8.69 26.46
N ASN A 753 43.03 -9.51 26.16
CA ASN A 753 43.85 -9.45 24.94
C ASN A 753 43.32 -10.35 23.82
N ALA A 754 42.75 -11.51 24.17
CA ALA A 754 42.21 -12.48 23.23
C ALA A 754 41.18 -13.38 23.92
N ALA A 755 40.31 -14.01 23.14
CA ALA A 755 39.37 -15.03 23.57
C ALA A 755 39.22 -16.14 22.50
N GLY A 756 38.73 -17.32 22.87
CA GLY A 756 38.55 -18.43 21.92
C GLY A 756 37.95 -19.71 22.52
N ASN A 757 37.15 -20.43 21.72
CA ASN A 757 36.45 -21.65 22.13
C ASN A 757 37.33 -22.90 22.10
N GLY A 758 37.08 -23.84 23.02
CA GLY A 758 37.67 -25.18 23.01
C GLY A 758 36.67 -26.29 22.64
N ASN A 759 37.17 -27.40 22.09
CA ASN A 759 36.33 -28.55 21.68
C ASN A 759 35.72 -29.38 22.84
N ARG A 760 36.11 -29.12 24.10
CA ARG A 760 35.59 -29.83 25.29
C ARG A 760 35.40 -28.93 26.52
N ARG A 761 35.70 -27.62 26.40
CA ARG A 761 35.67 -26.59 27.47
C ARG A 761 35.38 -25.23 26.81
N PRO A 762 34.41 -24.42 27.28
CA PRO A 762 33.89 -23.27 26.52
C PRO A 762 34.91 -22.18 26.21
N VAL A 763 35.87 -21.87 27.10
CA VAL A 763 36.97 -20.92 26.82
C VAL A 763 38.33 -21.59 27.07
N THR A 764 39.19 -21.66 26.04
CA THR A 764 40.51 -22.32 26.14
C THR A 764 41.73 -21.42 25.97
N SER A 765 41.56 -20.17 25.55
CA SER A 765 42.68 -19.30 25.16
C SER A 765 42.51 -17.82 25.53
N MET A 766 41.83 -17.52 26.65
CA MET A 766 41.69 -16.14 27.10
C MET A 766 42.97 -15.65 27.80
N THR A 767 43.43 -14.46 27.45
CA THR A 767 44.61 -13.82 28.07
C THR A 767 44.27 -12.39 28.45
N GLY A 768 44.77 -11.89 29.59
CA GLY A 768 44.53 -10.51 30.00
C GLY A 768 45.57 -9.52 29.52
N GLN A 769 45.21 -8.24 29.53
CA GLN A 769 46.06 -7.11 29.15
C GLN A 769 47.03 -6.75 30.27
N ALA A 770 48.26 -6.37 29.92
CA ALA A 770 49.24 -5.89 30.90
C ALA A 770 48.75 -4.60 31.58
N GLY A 771 48.89 -4.49 32.90
CA GLY A 771 48.40 -3.39 33.73
C GLY A 771 46.90 -3.41 34.04
N SER A 772 46.11 -4.31 33.45
CA SER A 772 44.67 -4.45 33.75
C SER A 772 44.43 -5.40 34.94
N LEU A 773 43.23 -5.40 35.52
CA LEU A 773 42.87 -6.39 36.55
C LEU A 773 42.73 -7.82 35.98
N ALA A 774 42.82 -7.97 34.66
CA ALA A 774 42.92 -9.25 33.98
C ALA A 774 44.39 -9.65 33.68
N GLU A 775 45.39 -8.79 33.93
CA GLU A 775 46.82 -9.11 33.78
C GLU A 775 47.18 -10.34 34.63
N GLY A 776 47.62 -11.42 33.99
CA GLY A 776 48.03 -12.64 34.69
C GLY A 776 46.91 -13.64 34.97
N LEU A 777 45.72 -13.49 34.36
CA LEU A 777 44.71 -14.55 34.34
C LEU A 777 45.31 -15.85 33.78
N GLN A 778 45.40 -16.90 34.60
CA GLN A 778 45.90 -18.23 34.19
C GLN A 778 44.81 -19.29 34.31
N PHE A 779 44.36 -19.84 33.18
CA PHE A 779 43.38 -20.94 33.17
C PHE A 779 44.07 -22.27 33.52
N VAL A 780 44.09 -22.64 34.80
CA VAL A 780 44.60 -23.95 35.24
C VAL A 780 43.44 -24.92 35.48
N SER A 781 43.05 -25.64 34.43
CA SER A 781 42.24 -26.88 34.40
C SER A 781 41.15 -27.12 35.47
N SER A 782 39.89 -27.29 35.06
CA SER A 782 38.76 -27.74 35.91
C SER A 782 38.54 -29.28 35.90
N ARG A 783 38.02 -29.84 37.00
CA ARG A 783 37.63 -31.27 37.18
C ARG A 783 36.10 -31.54 37.19
N GLN A 784 35.27 -30.57 36.81
CA GLN A 784 33.81 -30.71 36.86
C GLN A 784 33.27 -31.66 35.76
N THR A 785 32.36 -32.57 36.11
CA THR A 785 31.75 -33.56 35.21
C THR A 785 30.23 -33.40 35.07
N ALA A 786 29.64 -32.36 35.66
CA ALA A 786 28.19 -32.13 35.64
C ALA A 786 27.79 -30.64 35.66
N ASN A 787 28.29 -29.85 34.71
CA ASN A 787 27.50 -28.79 34.04
C ASN A 787 28.31 -28.32 32.82
N GLY A 788 27.72 -28.28 31.62
CA GLY A 788 28.44 -28.11 30.37
C GLY A 788 29.03 -26.72 30.10
N SER A 789 28.98 -25.78 31.06
CA SER A 789 29.11 -24.35 30.75
C SER A 789 29.73 -23.46 31.84
N ILE A 790 30.33 -24.00 32.91
CA ILE A 790 30.97 -23.19 33.97
C ILE A 790 32.47 -23.01 33.67
N ASP A 791 32.89 -21.78 33.38
CA ASP A 791 34.30 -21.43 33.23
C ASP A 791 34.94 -21.03 34.58
N GLN A 792 36.19 -21.44 34.83
CA GLN A 792 36.98 -21.01 35.99
C GLN A 792 38.04 -20.01 35.55
N TYR A 793 38.13 -18.88 36.25
CA TYR A 793 39.20 -17.91 36.11
C TYR A 793 40.33 -18.26 37.08
N GLY A 794 41.60 -18.15 36.69
CA GLY A 794 42.70 -18.23 37.65
C GLY A 794 43.26 -16.85 37.94
N VAL A 795 43.57 -16.57 39.19
CA VAL A 795 44.02 -15.24 39.64
C VAL A 795 45.54 -15.24 39.83
N GLY A 796 46.22 -14.30 39.19
CA GLY A 796 47.63 -13.98 39.37
C GLY A 796 47.88 -12.48 39.19
N GLY A 797 48.98 -11.94 39.71
CA GLY A 797 49.31 -10.51 39.57
C GLY A 797 48.40 -9.58 40.38
N SER A 798 47.85 -8.55 39.74
CA SER A 798 46.97 -7.52 40.32
C SER A 798 45.46 -7.84 40.23
N GLY A 799 45.08 -8.98 39.64
CA GLY A 799 43.68 -9.35 39.48
C GLY A 799 42.95 -9.63 40.79
N ARG A 800 41.65 -9.27 40.85
CA ARG A 800 40.79 -9.47 42.02
C ARG A 800 39.60 -10.36 41.68
N ALA A 801 39.41 -11.43 42.45
CA ALA A 801 38.22 -12.25 42.40
C ALA A 801 37.05 -11.52 43.06
N VAL A 802 35.93 -11.41 42.36
CA VAL A 802 34.67 -10.91 42.95
C VAL A 802 33.98 -12.01 43.73
N PHE A 803 34.13 -13.27 43.26
CA PHE A 803 33.50 -14.42 43.86
C PHE A 803 34.32 -15.69 43.66
N VAL A 804 34.45 -16.46 44.74
CA VAL A 804 35.10 -17.77 44.78
C VAL A 804 34.08 -18.79 45.20
N GLU A 805 33.85 -19.80 44.36
CA GLU A 805 32.93 -20.88 44.64
C GLU A 805 33.66 -22.07 45.26
N ASP A 806 33.16 -22.56 46.39
CA ASP A 806 33.76 -23.67 47.14
C ASP A 806 33.82 -24.95 46.29
N GLY A 807 35.05 -25.44 46.02
CA GLY A 807 35.30 -26.59 45.14
C GLY A 807 35.32 -26.27 43.64
N TYR A 808 35.01 -25.02 43.24
CA TYR A 808 34.89 -24.56 41.86
C TYR A 808 35.83 -23.39 41.52
N GLY A 809 36.45 -22.70 42.49
CA GLY A 809 37.46 -21.66 42.23
C GLY A 809 36.86 -20.29 41.88
N VAL A 810 37.64 -19.41 41.24
CA VAL A 810 37.19 -18.05 40.92
C VAL A 810 36.29 -18.11 39.69
N VAL A 811 35.05 -17.63 39.82
CA VAL A 811 34.02 -17.69 38.76
C VAL A 811 33.41 -16.32 38.44
N ALA A 812 33.94 -15.26 39.04
CA ALA A 812 33.68 -13.89 38.64
C ALA A 812 34.94 -13.01 38.75
N VAL A 813 35.19 -12.20 37.73
CA VAL A 813 36.34 -11.27 37.64
C VAL A 813 35.86 -9.85 37.42
N GLN A 814 36.62 -8.89 37.94
CA GLN A 814 36.35 -7.46 37.75
C GLN A 814 37.50 -6.76 37.01
N ASN A 815 37.17 -5.74 36.23
CA ASN A 815 38.12 -4.87 35.54
C ASN A 815 37.77 -3.39 35.70
N GLU A 816 38.79 -2.55 35.90
CA GLU A 816 38.65 -1.09 35.90
C GLU A 816 39.48 -0.53 34.74
N THR A 817 38.85 0.25 33.86
CA THR A 817 39.52 0.89 32.73
C THR A 817 40.29 2.12 33.17
N SER A 818 41.22 2.61 32.34
CA SER A 818 41.94 3.87 32.60
C SER A 818 41.03 5.10 32.69
N ALA A 819 39.82 5.03 32.12
CA ALA A 819 38.79 6.06 32.21
C ALA A 819 37.89 5.92 33.46
N GLY A 820 38.17 4.94 34.35
CA GLY A 820 37.41 4.71 35.58
C GLY A 820 36.15 3.85 35.40
N GLY A 821 35.93 3.28 34.21
CA GLY A 821 34.81 2.38 33.96
C GLY A 821 35.04 1.03 34.61
N ARG A 822 33.97 0.43 35.16
CA ARG A 822 34.04 -0.78 35.98
C ARG A 822 33.24 -1.91 35.34
N ALA A 823 33.87 -3.04 35.09
CA ALA A 823 33.24 -4.18 34.46
C ALA A 823 33.35 -5.40 35.37
N VAL A 824 32.27 -6.19 35.48
CA VAL A 824 32.26 -7.50 36.14
C VAL A 824 31.76 -8.54 35.14
N ALA A 825 32.48 -9.66 35.07
CA ALA A 825 32.09 -10.81 34.27
C ALA A 825 31.93 -12.04 35.16
N MET A 826 30.80 -12.73 35.04
CA MET A 826 30.52 -14.01 35.73
C MET A 826 30.40 -15.14 34.71
N SER A 827 31.02 -16.29 35.00
CA SER A 827 31.12 -17.40 34.04
C SER A 827 29.84 -18.21 33.84
N TYR A 828 28.87 -18.06 34.74
CA TYR A 828 27.53 -18.63 34.65
C TYR A 828 26.55 -17.67 35.32
N THR A 829 25.27 -17.99 35.31
CA THR A 829 24.23 -17.09 35.84
C THR A 829 24.20 -17.11 37.36
N MET A 830 24.03 -15.95 37.99
CA MET A 830 23.80 -15.82 39.43
C MET A 830 22.59 -16.64 39.90
N ALA A 831 21.60 -16.87 39.06
CA ALA A 831 20.48 -17.77 39.30
C ALA A 831 20.90 -19.24 39.50
N ASP A 832 22.01 -19.68 38.92
CA ASP A 832 22.50 -21.06 39.11
C ASP A 832 23.43 -21.21 40.32
N LEU A 833 23.71 -20.11 41.04
CA LEU A 833 24.53 -20.13 42.24
C LEU A 833 23.87 -20.90 43.40
N GLN A 834 24.56 -21.89 43.96
CA GLN A 834 24.13 -22.66 45.14
C GLN A 834 24.76 -22.10 46.43
N ALA A 835 23.94 -21.80 47.44
CA ALA A 835 24.39 -21.11 48.65
C ALA A 835 25.13 -22.01 49.64
N ASN A 836 26.43 -21.74 49.87
CA ASN A 836 27.28 -22.49 50.79
C ASN A 836 28.14 -21.54 51.65
N GLY A 837 28.12 -21.66 52.99
CA GLY A 837 29.18 -21.13 53.87
C GLY A 837 29.51 -19.63 53.81
N GLY A 838 28.57 -18.76 53.39
CA GLY A 838 28.79 -17.30 53.26
C GLY A 838 28.68 -16.78 51.82
N SER A 839 28.54 -17.68 50.84
CA SER A 839 28.39 -17.36 49.43
C SER A 839 26.92 -17.47 48.99
N SER A 840 26.16 -16.36 49.03
CA SER A 840 24.78 -16.26 48.52
C SER A 840 24.69 -15.35 47.29
N ARG A 841 23.54 -15.39 46.59
CA ARG A 841 23.25 -14.42 45.51
C ARG A 841 23.26 -12.99 46.03
N ASP A 842 22.74 -12.78 47.25
CA ASP A 842 22.72 -11.46 47.89
C ASP A 842 24.15 -10.96 48.17
N ALA A 843 25.03 -11.85 48.64
CA ALA A 843 26.43 -11.53 48.91
C ALA A 843 27.19 -11.18 47.62
N LEU A 844 26.93 -11.90 46.53
CA LEU A 844 27.50 -11.60 45.22
C LEU A 844 27.01 -10.25 44.69
N LEU A 845 25.70 -10.01 44.72
CA LEU A 845 25.12 -8.76 44.23
C LEU A 845 25.61 -7.57 45.07
N THR A 846 25.68 -7.72 46.40
CA THR A 846 26.26 -6.71 47.30
C THR A 846 27.72 -6.41 46.93
N ALA A 847 28.55 -7.43 46.69
CA ALA A 847 29.94 -7.23 46.28
C ALA A 847 30.07 -6.50 44.93
N VAL A 848 29.20 -6.81 43.96
CA VAL A 848 29.16 -6.11 42.67
C VAL A 848 28.77 -4.65 42.85
N MET A 849 27.75 -4.37 43.67
CA MET A 849 27.27 -3.01 43.92
C MET A 849 28.28 -2.15 44.69
N ASP A 850 28.95 -2.73 45.70
CA ASP A 850 30.08 -2.11 46.39
C ASP A 850 31.22 -1.78 45.42
N TYR A 851 31.54 -2.70 44.51
CA TYR A 851 32.55 -2.46 43.48
C TYR A 851 32.12 -1.35 42.52
N PHE A 852 30.84 -1.27 42.16
CA PHE A 852 30.28 -0.16 41.38
C PHE A 852 30.17 1.14 42.18
N GLY A 853 30.35 1.10 43.51
CA GLY A 853 30.17 2.27 44.38
C GLY A 853 28.75 2.80 44.34
N ILE A 854 27.76 1.91 44.19
CA ILE A 854 26.33 2.24 44.26
C ILE A 854 25.83 1.82 45.64
N PRO A 855 25.29 2.75 46.45
CA PRO A 855 24.73 2.40 47.76
C PRO A 855 23.68 1.30 47.64
N PHE A 856 23.93 0.18 48.32
CA PHE A 856 23.08 -1.01 48.22
C PHE A 856 23.10 -1.75 49.55
N VAL A 857 21.95 -1.89 50.19
CA VAL A 857 21.79 -2.60 51.47
C VAL A 857 20.53 -3.46 51.36
N LEU A 858 20.70 -4.78 51.44
CA LEU A 858 19.60 -5.74 51.58
C LEU A 858 19.37 -6.01 53.06
N ASP A 859 18.12 -5.93 53.52
CA ASP A 859 17.81 -6.10 54.94
C ASP A 859 17.87 -7.59 55.29
N THR A 860 18.97 -8.02 55.91
CA THR A 860 19.22 -9.44 56.20
C THR A 860 18.58 -9.93 57.52
N GLU A 861 17.92 -9.04 58.27
CA GLU A 861 17.16 -9.39 59.47
C GLU A 861 15.80 -8.68 59.52
N GLY A 862 14.74 -9.39 59.09
CA GLY A 862 13.35 -9.02 59.38
C GLY A 862 12.52 -8.71 58.15
N GLY A 863 12.15 -9.75 57.39
CA GLY A 863 11.18 -9.63 56.32
C GLY A 863 9.84 -9.13 56.85
N GLU A 864 9.49 -7.88 56.57
CA GLU A 864 8.10 -7.63 56.21
C GLU A 864 7.87 -8.39 54.90
N GLU A 865 7.09 -9.48 54.96
CA GLU A 865 6.59 -10.13 53.76
C GLU A 865 5.93 -9.05 52.90
N PHE A 866 6.56 -8.70 51.77
CA PHE A 866 5.86 -7.99 50.73
C PHE A 866 4.60 -8.80 50.42
N PRO A 867 3.41 -8.16 50.39
CA PRO A 867 2.19 -8.89 50.14
C PRO A 867 2.31 -9.67 48.82
N ASN A 868 1.91 -10.94 48.79
CA ASN A 868 2.08 -11.77 47.58
C ASN A 868 1.18 -11.34 46.40
N ALA A 869 0.26 -10.39 46.62
CA ALA A 869 -0.69 -9.88 45.65
C ALA A 869 -0.97 -8.39 45.86
N LEU A 870 -1.33 -7.70 44.79
CA LEU A 870 -1.85 -6.33 44.84
C LEU A 870 -3.26 -6.36 45.46
N THR A 871 -3.43 -5.76 46.64
CA THR A 871 -4.76 -5.58 47.23
C THR A 871 -5.07 -4.11 47.43
N LEU A 872 -6.33 -3.76 47.21
CA LEU A 872 -6.85 -2.41 47.38
C LEU A 872 -7.99 -2.48 48.40
N ASP A 873 -7.82 -1.83 49.54
CA ASP A 873 -8.81 -1.85 50.61
C ASP A 873 -10.03 -0.98 50.25
N ALA A 874 -11.11 -1.16 51.01
CA ALA A 874 -12.35 -0.44 50.75
C ALA A 874 -12.15 1.09 50.84
N PRO A 875 -12.67 1.86 49.87
CA PRO A 875 -12.53 3.31 49.84
C PRO A 875 -13.26 3.99 51.01
N TYR A 876 -12.67 5.03 51.60
CA TYR A 876 -13.22 5.83 52.68
C TYR A 876 -12.82 7.32 52.57
N PRO A 877 -13.73 8.29 52.78
CA PRO A 877 -15.16 8.10 53.00
C PRO A 877 -15.89 7.62 51.73
N ASN A 878 -16.93 6.81 51.92
CA ASN A 878 -17.78 6.30 50.83
C ASN A 878 -19.25 6.30 51.33
N PRO A 879 -20.06 7.32 50.98
CA PRO A 879 -19.85 8.24 49.86
C PRO A 879 -18.72 9.26 50.06
N ALA A 880 -17.98 9.52 48.99
CA ALA A 880 -16.88 10.48 48.90
C ALA A 880 -17.41 11.90 48.72
N GLN A 881 -16.76 12.85 49.40
CA GLN A 881 -17.02 14.30 49.31
C GLN A 881 -15.67 15.02 49.18
N GLY A 882 -15.35 15.49 47.97
CA GLY A 882 -14.07 16.15 47.66
C GLY A 882 -12.92 15.16 47.45
N HIS A 883 -12.79 14.09 48.24
CA HIS A 883 -11.75 13.07 48.07
C HIS A 883 -12.23 11.69 48.54
N VAL A 884 -11.51 10.65 48.12
CA VAL A 884 -11.64 9.28 48.63
C VAL A 884 -10.25 8.65 48.83
N ALA A 885 -10.02 8.05 49.99
CA ALA A 885 -8.76 7.37 50.32
C ALA A 885 -8.94 5.85 50.36
N MET A 886 -7.89 5.11 50.07
CA MET A 886 -7.84 3.65 50.13
C MET A 886 -6.43 3.18 50.43
N THR A 887 -6.29 2.11 51.21
CA THR A 887 -4.98 1.50 51.45
C THR A 887 -4.65 0.53 50.32
N LEU A 888 -3.56 0.80 49.62
CA LEU A 888 -2.97 -0.09 48.64
C LEU A 888 -1.90 -0.95 49.33
N SER A 889 -2.07 -2.27 49.35
CA SER A 889 -0.98 -3.18 49.69
C SER A 889 -0.26 -3.54 48.41
N ASN A 890 0.86 -2.86 48.16
CA ASN A 890 1.64 -2.99 46.93
C ASN A 890 2.74 -4.06 47.10
N PRO A 891 2.73 -5.13 46.31
CA PRO A 891 3.70 -6.22 46.44
C PRO A 891 5.12 -5.84 46.01
N ILE A 892 5.29 -4.83 45.16
CA ILE A 892 6.59 -4.44 44.56
C ILE A 892 6.62 -2.92 44.40
N PRO A 893 7.69 -2.20 44.81
CA PRO A 893 7.84 -0.77 44.49
C PRO A 893 7.75 -0.52 42.99
N GLY A 894 6.98 0.47 42.55
CA GLY A 894 6.80 0.68 41.11
C GLY A 894 5.81 1.78 40.74
N PRO A 895 5.65 2.04 39.42
CA PRO A 895 4.64 2.96 38.94
C PRO A 895 3.28 2.30 39.13
N VAL A 896 2.41 3.02 39.81
CA VAL A 896 1.04 2.61 40.09
C VAL A 896 0.12 3.51 39.29
N LEU A 897 -0.47 2.93 38.24
CA LEU A 897 -1.47 3.59 37.42
C LEU A 897 -2.83 3.48 38.13
N VAL A 898 -3.42 4.64 38.43
CA VAL A 898 -4.73 4.76 39.05
C VAL A 898 -5.69 5.33 38.03
N GLN A 899 -6.81 4.66 37.79
CA GLN A 899 -7.82 5.08 36.83
C GLN A 899 -9.19 5.03 37.47
N VAL A 900 -9.97 6.10 37.30
CA VAL A 900 -11.38 6.12 37.69
C VAL A 900 -12.23 5.94 36.44
N HIS A 901 -13.20 5.02 36.51
CA HIS A 901 -14.15 4.72 35.45
C HIS A 901 -15.58 4.95 35.92
N ASP A 902 -16.44 5.41 35.03
CA ASP A 902 -17.89 5.44 35.25
C ASP A 902 -18.51 4.03 35.13
N MET A 903 -19.83 3.94 35.38
CA MET A 903 -20.55 2.65 35.28
C MET A 903 -20.65 2.08 33.86
N LEU A 904 -20.33 2.87 32.82
CA LEU A 904 -20.28 2.45 31.43
C LEU A 904 -18.87 2.00 31.00
N GLY A 905 -17.90 2.03 31.92
CA GLY A 905 -16.51 1.66 31.67
C GLY A 905 -15.68 2.76 31.01
N ARG A 906 -16.20 3.99 30.89
CA ARG A 906 -15.43 5.13 30.35
C ARG A 906 -14.50 5.67 31.42
N ARG A 907 -13.24 5.89 31.06
CA ARG A 907 -12.22 6.48 31.95
C ARG A 907 -12.50 7.97 32.13
N VAL A 908 -12.74 8.40 33.37
CA VAL A 908 -13.06 9.79 33.73
C VAL A 908 -11.91 10.52 34.43
N TRP A 909 -10.93 9.77 34.93
CA TRP A 909 -9.70 10.31 35.50
C TRP A 909 -8.60 9.26 35.44
N SER A 910 -7.34 9.69 35.31
CA SER A 910 -6.18 8.83 35.49
C SER A 910 -5.00 9.61 36.04
N GLY A 911 -4.22 8.96 36.90
CA GLY A 911 -2.94 9.45 37.39
C GLY A 911 -1.96 8.29 37.51
N SER A 912 -0.68 8.57 37.36
CA SER A 912 0.39 7.62 37.65
C SER A 912 1.24 8.20 38.77
N GLN A 913 1.57 7.38 39.76
CA GLN A 913 2.51 7.76 40.79
C GLN A 913 3.40 6.58 41.14
N TRP A 914 4.65 6.88 41.46
CA TRP A 914 5.56 5.89 42.01
C TRP A 914 5.21 5.62 43.47
N LEU A 915 4.98 4.36 43.84
CA LEU A 915 4.73 3.96 45.22
C LEU A 915 5.75 2.93 45.67
N ALA A 916 6.22 3.07 46.91
CA ALA A 916 7.01 2.03 47.57
C ALA A 916 6.19 0.72 47.70
N GLY A 917 6.89 -0.41 47.85
CA GLY A 917 6.27 -1.67 48.24
C GLY A 917 5.72 -1.58 49.67
N GLY A 918 4.81 -2.49 50.02
CA GLY A 918 4.12 -2.50 51.31
C GLY A 918 2.79 -1.71 51.29
N ARG A 919 2.29 -1.35 52.47
CA ARG A 919 1.00 -0.65 52.61
C ARG A 919 1.18 0.86 52.43
N GLN A 920 0.50 1.41 51.43
CA GLN A 920 0.50 2.83 51.09
C GLN A 920 -0.92 3.39 51.11
N ASN A 921 -1.07 4.67 51.45
CA ASN A 921 -2.37 5.34 51.33
C ASN A 921 -2.48 5.97 49.94
N LEU A 922 -3.52 5.60 49.20
CA LEU A 922 -3.86 6.16 47.89
C LEU A 922 -5.06 7.10 48.06
N GLU A 923 -4.92 8.34 47.63
CA GLU A 923 -5.99 9.33 47.65
C GLU A 923 -6.38 9.73 46.23
N VAL A 924 -7.69 9.80 45.97
CA VAL A 924 -8.26 10.20 44.69
C VAL A 924 -9.13 11.42 44.93
N ASP A 925 -8.80 12.52 44.25
CA ASP A 925 -9.62 13.72 44.22
C ASP A 925 -10.92 13.45 43.44
N THR A 926 -12.05 13.83 44.04
CA THR A 926 -13.40 13.64 43.47
C THR A 926 -14.13 14.97 43.23
N GLU A 927 -13.49 16.12 43.46
CA GLU A 927 -14.11 17.45 43.36
C GLU A 927 -14.64 17.72 41.94
N GLY A 928 -13.99 17.20 40.90
CA GLY A 928 -14.40 17.28 39.49
C GLY A 928 -15.49 16.28 39.04
N LEU A 929 -15.83 15.26 39.86
CA LEU A 929 -16.72 14.18 39.45
C LEU A 929 -18.21 14.48 39.78
N PRO A 930 -19.16 14.21 38.85
CA PRO A 930 -20.60 14.24 39.14
C PRO A 930 -21.04 13.26 40.24
N SER A 931 -22.21 13.48 40.85
CA SER A 931 -22.79 12.49 41.77
C SER A 931 -23.12 11.19 41.04
N GLY A 932 -22.59 10.07 41.52
CA GLY A 932 -22.66 8.80 40.81
C GLY A 932 -21.82 7.69 41.43
N SER A 933 -21.91 6.48 40.88
CA SER A 933 -21.06 5.34 41.25
C SER A 933 -19.87 5.23 40.28
N TYR A 934 -18.69 4.97 40.83
CA TYR A 934 -17.43 4.89 40.09
C TYR A 934 -16.63 3.65 40.50
N PHE A 935 -15.77 3.19 39.59
CA PHE A 935 -14.73 2.21 39.90
C PHE A 935 -13.37 2.86 39.84
N VAL A 936 -12.58 2.68 40.88
CA VAL A 936 -11.14 2.92 40.83
C VAL A 936 -10.45 1.61 40.50
N THR A 937 -9.56 1.68 39.53
CA THR A 937 -8.71 0.57 39.10
C THR A 937 -7.27 1.00 39.35
N VAL A 938 -6.52 0.15 40.03
CA VAL A 938 -5.10 0.36 40.32
C VAL A 938 -4.32 -0.75 39.64
N LYS A 939 -3.34 -0.38 38.81
CA LYS A 939 -2.51 -1.32 38.07
C LYS A 939 -1.03 -1.09 38.40
N THR A 940 -0.31 -2.18 38.67
CA THR A 940 1.14 -2.21 38.74
C THR A 940 1.65 -3.48 38.06
N GLY A 941 2.51 -3.33 37.04
CA GLY A 941 2.85 -4.44 36.14
C GLY A 941 1.60 -5.10 35.53
N GLU A 942 1.49 -6.42 35.66
CA GLU A 942 0.29 -7.19 35.24
C GLU A 942 -0.79 -7.30 36.32
N ARG A 943 -0.56 -6.74 37.52
CA ARG A 943 -1.45 -6.90 38.68
C ARG A 943 -2.47 -5.78 38.72
N LEU A 944 -3.72 -6.13 39.04
CA LEU A 944 -4.88 -5.23 39.00
C LEU A 944 -5.68 -5.31 40.31
N GLY A 945 -5.88 -4.17 40.95
CA GLY A 945 -6.80 -3.98 42.07
C GLY A 945 -7.97 -3.12 41.62
N ARG A 946 -9.19 -3.44 42.08
CA ARG A 946 -10.38 -2.67 41.73
C ARG A 946 -11.28 -2.48 42.93
N GLN A 947 -11.75 -1.26 43.14
CA GLN A 947 -12.72 -0.93 44.18
C GLN A 947 -13.82 -0.04 43.63
N ARG A 948 -14.97 -0.03 44.31
CA ARG A 948 -16.12 0.82 43.95
C ARG A 948 -16.33 1.88 45.02
N PHE A 949 -16.54 3.13 44.61
CA PHE A 949 -16.96 4.22 45.49
C PHE A 949 -18.11 5.03 44.88
N VAL A 950 -18.81 5.77 45.72
CA VAL A 950 -19.93 6.64 45.35
C VAL A 950 -19.53 8.08 45.65
N VAL A 951 -19.77 9.01 44.72
CA VAL A 951 -19.60 10.45 44.95
C VAL A 951 -20.97 11.06 45.23
N VAL A 952 -21.09 11.84 46.31
CA VAL A 952 -22.29 12.61 46.65
C VAL A 952 -21.88 14.06 46.82
N ARG A 953 -22.58 14.98 46.15
CA ARG A 953 -22.38 16.42 46.33
C ARG A 953 -23.45 17.01 47.24
#